data_AF-D0C6N0-F1
#
_entry.id   AF-D0C6N0-F1
#
_cell.length_a   1.000
_cell.length_b   1.000
_cell.length_c   1.000
_cell.angle_alpha   90.00
_cell.angle_beta   90.00
_cell.angle_gamma   90.00
#
_symmetry.space_group_name_H-M   'P 1'
#
loop_
_entity.id
_entity.type
_entity.pdbx_description
1 polymer ?
#
loop_
_entity_poly.entity_id
_entity_poly.type
_entity_poly.pdbx_seq_one_letter_code
_entity_poly.pdbx_strand_id
1 'polypeptide(L)'
;MTVDVTETISQTVHPAFQLLRQHHVEALDILVSEYKHKVTGAVHYHLATDYDENVFLVAFRTQPMDSKGTAHILEHTALCGSEKFPVRDPFFLMIRRSLNTFMNAFTAADWTAYPFATQNKKDFQNLLSVYLDAAFSANLNPLDFAQEGIRIELENGQPVYKGVVFNEMKGAMSAPSDQLYHQLAHHLFPETTYHYNSGGDPKDIPDLTYEQLVEFYKTHYHPSNAVFMTFGNQTAYELQEQFEKLALHKFTAGTTLYSKPEKRLTAPVEVTETYAVDGDELKDKTYHVLSWLLPQASDIKLRLGMRLVEGVLLENSASPLRHYLETCGYAQSTGPLMGVDDSNFEMTFYCGVQGSNPEHAESFRDGVLNVLREVAAKPIDSSLVDAILHQIELHQREINGDGTPYGLSLILNGLSGAIHHNDPIQIWDVDSAIAQVKEELQDPMWLSNLIQTHLLDNPHRVQMTLVPDATKSAKEQEAEKARLAAIGEKLTEEDKAEIIAKTKALQERQDTPDNLELLPKVGLEDVPADLHIVQGQLREIICNRMDTPLNLYHAGTNGIYYQQVLIQIPDDVVKSPYFNLLSILMGEVGAGEYDYLELQNLQTAVSGGLGMGASLRSKVDDKDKISAWLTLTTKSLTQKFDAIHLLKLAFEQLRFDEKERIIELLQQRKTRWQSRLSGAGHSYAMQIASRNMSALAQRDYQNTGLGALNWLGELVNKITQDDAAYDALIAELKHIHTKLLQAPKQFLLVCEEHQSERLVEEIQNVWDKLNVDTAATELTQVEQENDNEHEAWLIQTNVQFCASAYQAVEVSHPDAAPLMVLAAYLRNGFLHSAIREKGGAYGGGASYDGNACSFRFFSYRDPRLAETFKDFEASVQWLLNTEQQPHQLEEAILGLVASMDKPGSPAGEAITACYALLHARTPTFRRTLRERLLHVTLEDLKRVARQYLIEQTPVKAVVAPFAKRDELQQLGFTIKQVN
;
A
#
# COMPACT_ATOMS: atom_id res chain seq x y z
N MET A 1 37.31 8.53 19.01
CA MET A 1 38.24 7.42 19.32
C MET A 1 37.71 6.22 18.58
N THR A 2 38.50 5.73 17.64
CA THR A 2 38.21 4.60 16.75
C THR A 2 38.13 3.31 17.56
N VAL A 3 36.93 2.76 17.69
CA VAL A 3 36.75 1.35 18.00
C VAL A 3 36.67 0.65 16.65
N ASP A 4 37.59 -0.27 16.46
CA ASP A 4 37.83 -1.00 15.23
C ASP A 4 36.80 -2.14 15.10
N VAL A 5 35.89 -2.03 14.12
CA VAL A 5 34.96 -3.10 13.71
C VAL A 5 35.46 -3.76 12.42
N THR A 6 36.74 -3.60 12.04
CA THR A 6 37.27 -4.12 10.75
C THR A 6 37.74 -5.58 10.75
N GLU A 7 37.20 -6.43 11.63
CA GLU A 7 37.40 -7.89 11.53
C GLU A 7 36.06 -8.63 11.37
N THR A 8 35.45 -8.57 10.18
CA THR A 8 35.01 -9.73 9.33
C THR A 8 33.97 -9.37 8.26
N ILE A 9 34.35 -8.61 7.23
CA ILE A 9 33.85 -8.84 5.86
C ILE A 9 35.06 -8.76 4.95
N SER A 10 35.75 -9.89 4.74
CA SER A 10 36.83 -9.96 3.74
C SER A 10 36.20 -9.90 2.33
N GLN A 11 35.93 -8.69 1.85
CA GLN A 11 35.39 -8.46 0.52
C GLN A 11 36.43 -8.83 -0.54
N THR A 12 36.43 -10.08 -0.96
CA THR A 12 36.99 -10.45 -2.26
C THR A 12 36.02 -9.95 -3.32
N VAL A 13 36.52 -9.21 -4.31
CA VAL A 13 35.71 -8.82 -5.47
C VAL A 13 35.75 -9.98 -6.47
N HIS A 14 34.60 -10.41 -6.99
CA HIS A 14 34.60 -11.47 -8.00
C HIS A 14 35.44 -11.04 -9.23
N PRO A 15 36.27 -11.90 -9.84
CA PRO A 15 37.18 -11.49 -10.93
C PRO A 15 36.50 -10.84 -12.13
N ALA A 16 35.23 -11.14 -12.39
CA ALA A 16 34.44 -10.52 -13.45
C ALA A 16 34.00 -9.08 -13.14
N PHE A 17 34.10 -8.64 -11.88
CA PHE A 17 33.68 -7.32 -11.42
C PHE A 17 34.88 -6.46 -11.00
N GLN A 18 34.65 -5.14 -11.03
CA GLN A 18 35.54 -4.13 -10.51
C GLN A 18 34.79 -3.36 -9.41
N LEU A 19 35.35 -3.30 -8.22
CA LEU A 19 34.89 -2.37 -7.18
C LEU A 19 35.26 -0.94 -7.61
N LEU A 20 34.27 -0.06 -7.68
CA LEU A 20 34.45 1.35 -8.02
C LEU A 20 34.64 2.19 -6.76
N ARG A 21 33.80 1.98 -5.75
CA ARG A 21 33.85 2.71 -4.47
C ARG A 21 33.05 2.03 -3.38
N GLN A 22 33.28 2.47 -2.15
CA GLN A 22 32.52 2.09 -0.97
C GLN A 22 32.20 3.34 -0.13
N HIS A 23 31.04 3.34 0.51
CA HIS A 23 30.58 4.41 1.39
C HIS A 23 29.78 3.81 2.54
N HIS A 24 30.14 4.14 3.78
CA HIS A 24 29.38 3.72 4.96
C HIS A 24 28.37 4.82 5.30
N VAL A 25 27.09 4.46 5.30
CA VAL A 25 26.01 5.36 5.71
C VAL A 25 25.76 5.12 7.19
N GLU A 26 26.40 5.93 8.05
CA GLU A 26 26.40 5.76 9.51
C GLU A 26 24.98 5.70 10.09
N ALA A 27 24.09 6.55 9.59
CA ALA A 27 22.69 6.65 10.02
C ALA A 27 21.89 5.33 9.84
N LEU A 28 22.22 4.59 8.79
CA LEU A 28 21.57 3.32 8.44
C LEU A 28 22.36 2.08 8.88
N ASP A 29 23.59 2.30 9.35
CA ASP A 29 24.61 1.28 9.57
C ASP A 29 24.72 0.27 8.41
N ILE A 30 24.81 0.80 7.18
CA ILE A 30 25.01 0.00 5.97
C ILE A 30 26.28 0.41 5.25
N LEU A 31 27.01 -0.58 4.71
CA LEU A 31 28.12 -0.34 3.81
C LEU A 31 27.63 -0.48 2.35
N VAL A 32 27.56 0.64 1.65
CA VAL A 32 27.19 0.69 0.24
C VAL A 32 28.45 0.49 -0.60
N SER A 33 28.49 -0.59 -1.37
CA SER A 33 29.56 -0.87 -2.34
C SER A 33 29.03 -0.77 -3.76
N GLU A 34 29.72 -0.02 -4.62
CA GLU A 34 29.42 0.09 -6.04
C GLU A 34 30.42 -0.72 -6.87
N TYR A 35 29.91 -1.62 -7.70
CA TYR A 35 30.69 -2.46 -8.60
C TYR A 35 30.25 -2.30 -10.04
N LYS A 36 31.18 -2.61 -10.96
CA LYS A 36 30.92 -2.67 -12.40
C LYS A 36 31.39 -4.00 -12.97
N HIS A 37 30.53 -4.67 -13.72
CA HIS A 37 30.91 -5.87 -14.48
C HIS A 37 31.85 -5.49 -15.62
N LYS A 38 33.00 -6.16 -15.73
CA LYS A 38 34.11 -5.77 -16.62
C LYS A 38 33.78 -5.94 -18.11
N VAL A 39 32.92 -6.90 -18.46
CA VAL A 39 32.59 -7.20 -19.87
C VAL A 39 31.37 -6.42 -20.32
N THR A 40 30.25 -6.54 -19.60
CA THR A 40 28.98 -5.93 -20.03
C THR A 40 28.83 -4.48 -19.56
N GLY A 41 29.57 -4.06 -18.53
CA GLY A 41 29.41 -2.74 -17.92
C GLY A 41 28.23 -2.61 -16.95
N ALA A 42 27.49 -3.71 -16.68
CA ALA A 42 26.39 -3.72 -15.72
C ALA A 42 26.85 -3.20 -14.34
N VAL A 43 26.02 -2.36 -13.72
CA VAL A 43 26.30 -1.79 -12.40
C VAL A 43 25.64 -2.65 -11.32
N HIS A 44 26.35 -2.86 -10.22
CA HIS A 44 25.83 -3.54 -9.04
C HIS A 44 26.07 -2.69 -7.79
N TYR A 45 24.99 -2.26 -7.14
CA TYR A 45 25.02 -1.67 -5.80
C TYR A 45 24.68 -2.75 -4.77
N HIS A 46 25.54 -2.91 -3.76
CA HIS A 46 25.30 -3.81 -2.66
C HIS A 46 25.26 -3.02 -1.35
N LEU A 47 24.13 -3.08 -0.66
CA LEU A 47 23.89 -2.48 0.66
C LEU A 47 24.13 -3.59 1.70
N ALA A 48 25.37 -3.72 2.16
CA ALA A 48 25.77 -4.75 3.11
C ALA A 48 25.34 -4.39 4.53
N THR A 49 24.73 -5.35 5.23
CA THR A 49 24.27 -5.23 6.62
C THR A 49 24.08 -6.62 7.25
N ASP A 50 23.87 -6.69 8.56
CA ASP A 50 23.66 -7.97 9.28
C ASP A 50 22.20 -8.47 9.26
N TYR A 51 21.29 -7.81 8.53
CA TYR A 51 19.90 -8.25 8.38
C TYR A 51 19.78 -9.61 7.68
N ASP A 52 18.94 -10.48 8.25
CA ASP A 52 18.66 -11.82 7.72
C ASP A 52 17.83 -11.79 6.42
N GLU A 53 16.92 -10.83 6.28
CA GLU A 53 16.15 -10.66 5.06
C GLU A 53 17.03 -10.10 3.96
N ASN A 54 17.28 -10.93 2.94
CA ASN A 54 18.06 -10.54 1.78
C ASN A 54 17.12 -10.13 0.65
N VAL A 55 17.46 -9.03 -0.02
CA VAL A 55 16.68 -8.48 -1.14
C VAL A 55 17.54 -8.46 -2.38
N PHE A 56 16.94 -8.84 -3.50
CA PHE A 56 17.51 -8.70 -4.83
C PHE A 56 16.56 -7.87 -5.70
N LEU A 57 17.13 -6.99 -6.52
CA LEU A 57 16.43 -6.30 -7.59
C LEU A 57 17.33 -6.21 -8.82
N VAL A 58 16.78 -6.51 -9.98
CA VAL A 58 17.34 -6.12 -11.27
C VAL A 58 16.36 -5.18 -11.97
N ALA A 59 16.85 -4.03 -12.42
CA ALA A 59 16.06 -3.06 -13.17
C ALA A 59 16.65 -2.78 -14.54
N PHE A 60 15.78 -2.47 -15.49
CA PHE A 60 16.10 -2.11 -16.86
C PHE A 60 15.57 -0.72 -17.14
N ARG A 61 16.35 0.09 -17.85
CA ARG A 61 15.90 1.40 -18.35
C ARG A 61 14.99 1.13 -19.54
N THR A 62 13.68 1.30 -19.40
CA THR A 62 12.65 0.98 -20.41
C THR A 62 11.92 2.25 -20.80
N GLN A 63 12.22 2.83 -21.97
CA GLN A 63 11.71 4.14 -22.39
C GLN A 63 10.71 4.00 -23.56
N PRO A 64 9.44 3.62 -23.32
CA PRO A 64 8.44 3.53 -24.38
C PRO A 64 8.13 4.89 -24.99
N MET A 65 8.06 4.95 -26.33
CA MET A 65 7.77 6.17 -27.09
C MET A 65 6.36 6.12 -27.74
N ASP A 66 5.47 5.33 -27.15
CA ASP A 66 4.05 5.22 -27.47
C ASP A 66 3.27 4.73 -26.23
N SER A 67 1.95 4.84 -26.28
CA SER A 67 1.06 4.38 -25.18
C SER A 67 0.54 2.96 -25.40
N LYS A 68 1.27 2.10 -26.12
CA LYS A 68 0.81 0.72 -26.39
C LYS A 68 1.01 -0.25 -25.22
N GLY A 69 1.68 0.20 -24.15
CA GLY A 69 1.94 -0.63 -22.97
C GLY A 69 3.07 -1.65 -23.16
N THR A 70 3.97 -1.46 -24.13
CA THR A 70 5.00 -2.45 -24.48
C THR A 70 5.88 -2.85 -23.30
N ALA A 71 6.28 -1.89 -22.44
CA ALA A 71 7.09 -2.16 -21.25
C ALA A 71 6.33 -3.01 -20.22
N HIS A 72 5.06 -2.69 -19.98
CA HIS A 72 4.19 -3.38 -19.04
C HIS A 72 3.83 -4.80 -19.51
N ILE A 73 3.48 -4.96 -20.79
CA ILE A 73 3.21 -6.28 -21.37
C ILE A 73 4.47 -7.14 -21.38
N LEU A 74 5.65 -6.55 -21.61
CA LEU A 74 6.91 -7.27 -21.53
C LEU A 74 7.22 -7.71 -20.10
N GLU A 75 6.92 -6.87 -19.11
CA GLU A 75 7.09 -7.20 -17.71
C GLU A 75 6.37 -8.51 -17.35
N HIS A 76 5.08 -8.61 -17.70
CA HIS A 76 4.28 -9.83 -17.56
C HIS A 76 4.83 -10.99 -18.39
N THR A 77 5.08 -10.77 -19.68
CA THR A 77 5.43 -11.86 -20.62
C THR A 77 6.80 -12.46 -20.32
N ALA A 78 7.74 -11.68 -19.78
CA ALA A 78 9.05 -12.18 -19.35
C ALA A 78 8.93 -13.19 -18.20
N LEU A 79 7.85 -13.13 -17.41
CA LEU A 79 7.56 -14.05 -16.32
C LEU A 79 6.79 -15.30 -16.74
N CYS A 80 6.40 -15.43 -18.02
CA CYS A 80 5.67 -16.58 -18.58
C CYS A 80 6.56 -17.73 -19.09
N GLY A 81 7.74 -17.89 -18.49
CA GLY A 81 8.67 -18.96 -18.84
C GLY A 81 9.94 -18.48 -19.53
N SER A 82 11.01 -19.20 -19.27
CA SER A 82 12.36 -18.89 -19.73
C SER A 82 13.07 -20.13 -20.26
N GLU A 83 14.28 -19.96 -20.79
CA GLU A 83 15.08 -21.04 -21.37
C GLU A 83 15.29 -22.21 -20.38
N LYS A 84 15.65 -21.90 -19.13
CA LYS A 84 15.88 -22.89 -18.06
C LYS A 84 14.58 -23.37 -17.42
N PHE A 85 13.57 -22.52 -17.34
CA PHE A 85 12.29 -22.81 -16.71
C PHE A 85 11.14 -22.66 -17.72
N PRO A 86 11.00 -23.60 -18.68
CA PRO A 86 10.05 -23.50 -19.79
C PRO A 86 8.62 -23.87 -19.40
N VAL A 87 8.29 -23.85 -18.10
CA VAL A 87 6.91 -23.98 -17.62
C VAL A 87 6.14 -22.70 -17.96
N ARG A 88 4.82 -22.77 -18.05
CA ARG A 88 3.99 -21.66 -18.54
C ARG A 88 4.04 -20.45 -17.61
N ASP A 89 4.09 -20.68 -16.29
CA ASP A 89 4.01 -19.61 -15.30
C ASP A 89 4.95 -19.84 -14.10
N PRO A 90 6.28 -19.75 -14.28
CA PRO A 90 7.25 -19.93 -13.20
C PRO A 90 7.00 -19.00 -12.02
N PHE A 91 6.63 -17.74 -12.27
CA PHE A 91 6.48 -16.72 -11.24
C PHE A 91 5.37 -17.09 -10.25
N PHE A 92 4.15 -17.35 -10.73
CA PHE A 92 3.04 -17.69 -9.84
C PHE A 92 3.22 -19.07 -9.16
N LEU A 93 3.90 -20.01 -9.83
CA LEU A 93 4.24 -21.31 -9.23
C LEU A 93 5.29 -21.14 -8.11
N MET A 94 6.29 -20.27 -8.28
CA MET A 94 7.31 -20.01 -7.27
C MET A 94 6.75 -19.36 -6.01
N ILE A 95 5.71 -18.51 -6.11
CA ILE A 95 5.04 -17.92 -4.93
C ILE A 95 4.60 -18.99 -3.93
N ARG A 96 4.17 -20.17 -4.40
CA ARG A 96 3.70 -21.28 -3.56
C ARG A 96 4.80 -22.24 -3.12
N ARG A 97 5.98 -22.17 -3.77
CA ARG A 97 7.12 -23.09 -3.60
C ARG A 97 8.34 -22.42 -2.96
N SER A 98 8.09 -21.30 -2.29
CA SER A 98 9.08 -20.38 -1.74
C SER A 98 8.68 -19.94 -0.33
N LEU A 99 9.65 -19.48 0.46
CA LEU A 99 9.45 -18.79 1.74
C LEU A 99 9.68 -17.28 1.56
N ASN A 100 9.41 -16.76 0.36
CA ASN A 100 9.55 -15.36 0.05
C ASN A 100 8.78 -14.49 1.04
N THR A 101 9.40 -13.40 1.43
CA THR A 101 8.77 -12.32 2.17
C THR A 101 8.19 -11.27 1.21
N PHE A 102 8.70 -11.27 -0.03
CA PHE A 102 8.22 -10.47 -1.14
C PHE A 102 8.64 -11.05 -2.50
N MET A 103 7.74 -11.02 -3.47
CA MET A 103 8.01 -11.30 -4.88
C MET A 103 7.11 -10.39 -5.71
N ASN A 104 7.69 -9.62 -6.62
CA ASN A 104 6.90 -8.81 -7.54
C ASN A 104 7.70 -8.42 -8.78
N ALA A 105 7.05 -7.69 -9.68
CA ALA A 105 7.67 -6.91 -10.73
C ALA A 105 6.94 -5.57 -10.85
N PHE A 106 7.63 -4.57 -11.39
CA PHE A 106 7.13 -3.20 -11.47
C PHE A 106 7.47 -2.58 -12.82
N THR A 107 6.52 -1.83 -13.38
CA THR A 107 6.75 -0.97 -14.54
C THR A 107 6.45 0.48 -14.16
N ALA A 108 7.48 1.32 -14.17
CA ALA A 108 7.37 2.76 -14.04
C ALA A 108 7.28 3.43 -15.43
N ALA A 109 7.39 4.76 -15.48
CA ALA A 109 7.35 5.49 -16.75
C ALA A 109 8.57 5.22 -17.65
N ASP A 110 9.74 4.96 -17.06
CA ASP A 110 11.00 4.84 -17.81
C ASP A 110 11.95 3.72 -17.31
N TRP A 111 11.46 2.85 -16.42
CA TRP A 111 12.17 1.66 -15.96
C TRP A 111 11.22 0.51 -15.60
N THR A 112 11.72 -0.72 -15.71
CA THR A 112 11.03 -1.95 -15.31
C THR A 112 11.94 -2.73 -14.36
N ALA A 113 11.44 -3.21 -13.23
CA ALA A 113 12.25 -3.89 -12.23
C ALA A 113 11.62 -5.17 -11.70
N TYR A 114 12.48 -6.14 -11.34
CA TYR A 114 12.08 -7.46 -10.84
C TYR A 114 12.71 -7.73 -9.46
N PRO A 115 12.02 -7.35 -8.37
CA PRO A 115 12.49 -7.61 -7.01
C PRO A 115 11.89 -8.85 -6.35
N PHE A 116 12.72 -9.48 -5.50
CA PHE A 116 12.25 -10.43 -4.49
C PHE A 116 13.02 -10.27 -3.18
N ALA A 117 12.44 -10.74 -2.09
CA ALA A 117 13.06 -10.80 -0.77
C ALA A 117 12.75 -12.14 -0.09
N THR A 118 13.71 -12.63 0.71
CA THR A 118 13.55 -13.84 1.51
C THR A 118 14.61 -13.90 2.61
N GLN A 119 14.28 -14.53 3.74
CA GLN A 119 15.23 -14.83 4.82
C GLN A 119 15.96 -16.18 4.61
N ASN A 120 15.47 -17.02 3.70
CA ASN A 120 16.02 -18.36 3.50
C ASN A 120 17.07 -18.36 2.37
N LYS A 121 18.29 -18.83 2.67
CA LYS A 121 19.41 -18.84 1.72
C LYS A 121 19.17 -19.73 0.49
N LYS A 122 18.55 -20.90 0.67
CA LYS A 122 18.20 -21.82 -0.43
C LYS A 122 17.13 -21.18 -1.32
N ASP A 123 16.12 -20.59 -0.69
CA ASP A 123 15.05 -19.86 -1.38
C ASP A 123 15.61 -18.67 -2.18
N PHE A 124 16.55 -17.91 -1.60
CA PHE A 124 17.19 -16.80 -2.29
C PHE A 124 17.87 -17.27 -3.58
N GLN A 125 18.61 -18.38 -3.54
CA GLN A 125 19.25 -18.96 -4.73
C GLN A 125 18.22 -19.46 -5.77
N ASN A 126 17.12 -20.06 -5.29
CA ASN A 126 16.04 -20.52 -6.15
C ASN A 126 15.39 -19.35 -6.91
N LEU A 127 14.98 -18.31 -6.18
CA LEU A 127 14.37 -17.10 -6.72
C LEU A 127 15.34 -16.35 -7.62
N LEU A 128 16.60 -16.18 -7.21
CA LEU A 128 17.63 -15.54 -8.03
C LEU A 128 17.79 -16.25 -9.39
N SER A 129 17.81 -17.58 -9.40
CA SER A 129 17.90 -18.33 -10.65
C SER A 129 16.67 -18.13 -11.53
N VAL A 130 15.47 -18.10 -10.97
CA VAL A 130 14.22 -17.93 -11.74
C VAL A 130 14.13 -16.51 -12.29
N TYR A 131 14.39 -15.49 -11.47
CA TYR A 131 14.32 -14.07 -11.87
C TYR A 131 15.37 -13.71 -12.91
N LEU A 132 16.62 -14.15 -12.75
CA LEU A 132 17.67 -13.86 -13.75
C LEU A 132 17.39 -14.55 -15.08
N ASP A 133 16.88 -15.79 -15.07
CA ASP A 133 16.57 -16.49 -16.32
C ASP A 133 15.33 -15.91 -16.99
N ALA A 134 14.31 -15.50 -16.23
CA ALA A 134 13.16 -14.75 -16.74
C ALA A 134 13.60 -13.39 -17.35
N ALA A 135 14.45 -12.65 -16.66
CA ALA A 135 14.88 -11.33 -17.11
C ALA A 135 15.85 -11.36 -18.31
N PHE A 136 16.73 -12.36 -18.44
CA PHE A 136 17.77 -12.36 -19.48
C PHE A 136 17.62 -13.46 -20.54
N SER A 137 16.73 -14.43 -20.30
CA SER A 137 16.49 -15.60 -21.15
C SER A 137 14.98 -15.91 -21.29
N ALA A 138 14.12 -14.89 -21.29
CA ALA A 138 12.68 -15.04 -21.50
C ALA A 138 12.37 -15.76 -22.83
N ASN A 139 11.42 -16.71 -22.81
CA ASN A 139 11.00 -17.40 -24.02
C ASN A 139 10.16 -16.49 -24.95
N LEU A 140 9.40 -15.56 -24.35
CA LEU A 140 8.44 -14.68 -25.02
C LEU A 140 7.54 -15.46 -25.99
N ASN A 141 6.83 -16.50 -25.53
CA ASN A 141 5.99 -17.29 -26.43
C ASN A 141 4.87 -16.39 -27.03
N PRO A 142 4.58 -16.49 -28.35
CA PRO A 142 3.48 -15.73 -28.96
C PRO A 142 2.11 -15.94 -28.29
N LEU A 143 1.85 -17.14 -27.76
CA LEU A 143 0.61 -17.43 -27.03
C LEU A 143 0.57 -16.77 -25.65
N ASP A 144 1.72 -16.62 -25.00
CA ASP A 144 1.81 -15.94 -23.70
C ASP A 144 1.65 -14.42 -23.89
N PHE A 145 2.24 -13.84 -24.95
CA PHE A 145 1.93 -12.47 -25.38
C PHE A 145 0.44 -12.27 -25.66
N ALA A 146 -0.21 -13.22 -26.34
CA ALA A 146 -1.65 -13.16 -26.63
C ALA A 146 -2.51 -13.29 -25.35
N GLN A 147 -2.02 -14.01 -24.34
CA GLN A 147 -2.68 -14.12 -23.03
C GLN A 147 -2.52 -12.83 -22.22
N GLU A 148 -1.27 -12.43 -21.97
CA GLU A 148 -0.93 -11.34 -21.07
C GLU A 148 -1.18 -9.97 -21.68
N GLY A 149 -0.82 -9.77 -22.95
CA GLY A 149 -0.97 -8.50 -23.65
C GLY A 149 -2.35 -8.32 -24.25
N ILE A 150 -2.49 -8.70 -25.51
CA ILE A 150 -3.70 -8.48 -26.31
C ILE A 150 -3.85 -9.51 -27.43
N ARG A 151 -5.08 -9.96 -27.66
CA ARG A 151 -5.47 -10.80 -28.80
C ARG A 151 -6.90 -10.55 -29.24
N ILE A 152 -7.22 -11.03 -30.44
CA ILE A 152 -8.59 -11.11 -30.95
C ILE A 152 -9.06 -12.56 -30.82
N GLU A 153 -10.27 -12.75 -30.29
CA GLU A 153 -11.02 -14.01 -30.35
C GLU A 153 -12.33 -13.82 -31.10
N LEU A 154 -12.95 -14.91 -31.56
CA LEU A 154 -14.28 -14.88 -32.17
C LEU A 154 -15.34 -15.37 -31.17
N GLU A 155 -16.25 -14.50 -30.77
CA GLU A 155 -17.42 -14.84 -29.97
C GLU A 155 -18.67 -14.71 -30.83
N ASN A 156 -19.43 -15.80 -30.98
CA ASN A 156 -20.59 -15.86 -31.88
C ASN A 156 -20.28 -15.41 -33.32
N GLY A 157 -19.05 -15.65 -33.79
CA GLY A 157 -18.57 -15.25 -35.11
C GLY A 157 -18.17 -13.78 -35.24
N GLN A 158 -18.15 -13.01 -34.15
CA GLN A 158 -17.73 -11.61 -34.11
C GLN A 158 -16.39 -11.45 -33.36
N PRO A 159 -15.49 -10.59 -33.83
CA PRO A 159 -14.21 -10.36 -33.16
C PRO A 159 -14.40 -9.60 -31.84
N VAL A 160 -13.68 -10.01 -30.80
CA VAL A 160 -13.60 -9.35 -29.49
C VAL A 160 -12.15 -9.26 -29.02
N TYR A 161 -11.80 -8.23 -28.24
CA TYR A 161 -10.49 -8.10 -27.61
C TYR A 161 -10.41 -8.87 -26.29
N LYS A 162 -9.30 -9.58 -26.06
CA LYS A 162 -8.96 -10.19 -24.76
C LYS A 162 -7.48 -10.01 -24.45
N GLY A 163 -7.16 -9.90 -23.16
CA GLY A 163 -5.78 -9.77 -22.66
C GLY A 163 -5.76 -9.40 -21.18
N VAL A 164 -4.74 -9.81 -20.43
CA VAL A 164 -4.63 -9.50 -18.99
C VAL A 164 -4.38 -8.01 -18.80
N VAL A 165 -3.27 -7.49 -19.34
CA VAL A 165 -2.86 -6.08 -19.24
C VAL A 165 -3.89 -5.17 -19.91
N PHE A 166 -4.48 -5.58 -21.04
CA PHE A 166 -5.55 -4.81 -21.68
C PHE A 166 -6.74 -4.58 -20.73
N ASN A 167 -7.20 -5.61 -20.02
CA ASN A 167 -8.30 -5.49 -19.07
C ASN A 167 -7.89 -4.75 -17.79
N GLU A 168 -6.66 -4.96 -17.33
CA GLU A 168 -6.08 -4.23 -16.20
C GLU A 168 -6.06 -2.73 -16.47
N MET A 169 -5.54 -2.30 -17.63
CA MET A 169 -5.49 -0.89 -18.01
C MET A 169 -6.87 -0.30 -18.27
N LYS A 170 -7.86 -1.06 -18.75
CA LYS A 170 -9.26 -0.60 -18.78
C LYS A 170 -9.79 -0.32 -17.37
N GLY A 171 -9.37 -1.13 -16.39
CA GLY A 171 -9.67 -0.92 -14.98
C GLY A 171 -8.95 0.30 -14.40
N ALA A 172 -7.64 0.41 -14.59
CA ALA A 172 -6.83 1.53 -14.10
C ALA A 172 -7.30 2.86 -14.69
N MET A 173 -7.46 2.93 -16.01
CA MET A 173 -7.92 4.15 -16.71
C MET A 173 -9.40 4.49 -16.45
N SER A 174 -10.14 3.70 -15.67
CA SER A 174 -11.48 4.08 -15.19
C SER A 174 -11.41 5.06 -14.01
N ALA A 175 -10.31 5.10 -13.26
CA ALA A 175 -10.15 6.01 -12.14
C ALA A 175 -9.92 7.46 -12.63
N PRO A 176 -10.66 8.44 -12.12
CA PRO A 176 -10.47 9.85 -12.49
C PRO A 176 -9.07 10.38 -12.20
N SER A 177 -8.44 9.93 -11.11
CA SER A 177 -7.08 10.34 -10.74
C SER A 177 -6.01 9.87 -11.73
N ASP A 178 -6.16 8.65 -12.28
CA ASP A 178 -5.20 8.11 -13.25
C ASP A 178 -5.37 8.78 -14.62
N GLN A 179 -6.62 9.04 -15.03
CA GLN A 179 -6.89 9.87 -16.21
C GLN A 179 -6.32 11.29 -16.05
N LEU A 180 -6.49 11.91 -14.88
CA LEU A 180 -5.94 13.21 -14.55
C LEU A 180 -4.40 13.22 -14.69
N TYR A 181 -3.70 12.26 -14.08
CA TYR A 181 -2.24 12.19 -14.15
C TYR A 181 -1.74 12.03 -15.58
N HIS A 182 -2.24 11.04 -16.33
CA HIS A 182 -1.72 10.77 -17.67
C HIS A 182 -2.06 11.86 -18.68
N GLN A 183 -3.24 12.49 -18.58
CA GLN A 183 -3.56 13.64 -19.42
C GLN A 183 -2.70 14.86 -19.08
N LEU A 184 -2.42 15.10 -17.79
CA LEU A 184 -1.51 16.16 -17.37
C LEU A 184 -0.09 15.91 -17.88
N ALA A 185 0.41 14.67 -17.72
CA ALA A 185 1.75 14.27 -18.14
C ALA A 185 1.94 14.44 -19.66
N HIS A 186 0.93 14.09 -20.47
CA HIS A 186 0.92 14.32 -21.91
C HIS A 186 1.20 15.78 -22.30
N HIS A 187 0.60 16.73 -21.58
CA HIS A 187 0.79 18.17 -21.82
C HIS A 187 2.07 18.73 -21.17
N LEU A 188 2.48 18.17 -20.04
CA LEU A 188 3.65 18.60 -19.29
C LEU A 188 4.96 18.12 -19.93
N PHE A 189 4.95 16.95 -20.58
CA PHE A 189 6.09 16.32 -21.24
C PHE A 189 5.80 16.16 -22.74
N PRO A 190 6.17 17.12 -23.60
CA PRO A 190 5.81 17.05 -25.02
C PRO A 190 6.62 16.06 -25.87
N GLU A 191 7.84 15.67 -25.48
CA GLU A 191 8.73 14.87 -26.35
C GLU A 191 9.28 13.60 -25.67
N THR A 192 9.43 13.57 -24.34
CA THR A 192 10.07 12.44 -23.64
C THR A 192 9.13 11.25 -23.40
N THR A 193 9.66 10.14 -22.88
CA THR A 193 8.88 8.93 -22.52
C THR A 193 7.73 9.22 -21.56
N TYR A 194 7.87 10.26 -20.71
CA TYR A 194 6.84 10.67 -19.74
C TYR A 194 5.59 11.27 -20.40
N HIS A 195 5.64 11.58 -21.70
CA HIS A 195 4.49 11.94 -22.52
C HIS A 195 3.45 10.81 -22.62
N TYR A 196 3.93 9.55 -22.56
CA TYR A 196 3.15 8.36 -22.87
C TYR A 196 2.72 7.63 -21.60
N ASN A 197 1.65 6.84 -21.72
CA ASN A 197 1.29 5.90 -20.67
C ASN A 197 2.08 4.60 -20.87
N SER A 198 3.14 4.39 -20.06
CA SER A 198 3.97 3.18 -20.12
C SER A 198 3.22 1.90 -19.75
N GLY A 199 2.15 2.01 -18.93
CA GLY A 199 1.23 0.92 -18.61
C GLY A 199 0.34 0.52 -19.79
N GLY A 200 0.04 1.49 -20.67
CA GLY A 200 -0.73 1.32 -21.90
C GLY A 200 -2.11 1.99 -21.84
N ASP A 201 -2.43 2.80 -22.86
CA ASP A 201 -3.79 3.30 -23.08
C ASP A 201 -4.61 2.18 -23.75
N PRO A 202 -5.78 1.78 -23.20
CA PRO A 202 -6.63 0.75 -23.80
C PRO A 202 -6.94 0.96 -25.28
N LYS A 203 -6.97 2.20 -25.77
CA LYS A 203 -7.22 2.47 -27.20
C LYS A 203 -6.02 2.14 -28.10
N ASP A 204 -4.81 2.16 -27.54
CA ASP A 204 -3.53 2.01 -28.25
C ASP A 204 -2.91 0.61 -28.05
N ILE A 205 -3.19 -0.07 -26.93
CA ILE A 205 -2.74 -1.46 -26.67
C ILE A 205 -3.05 -2.42 -27.84
N PRO A 206 -4.24 -2.38 -28.49
CA PRO A 206 -4.54 -3.25 -29.64
C PRO A 206 -3.64 -3.06 -30.86
N ASP A 207 -2.82 -2.01 -30.90
CA ASP A 207 -1.84 -1.75 -31.97
C ASP A 207 -0.44 -2.30 -31.66
N LEU A 208 -0.24 -2.95 -30.51
CA LEU A 208 1.00 -3.65 -30.18
C LEU A 208 1.11 -4.98 -30.93
N THR A 209 2.23 -5.20 -31.62
CA THR A 209 2.53 -6.51 -32.23
C THR A 209 3.52 -7.31 -31.41
N TYR A 210 3.49 -8.64 -31.57
CA TYR A 210 4.44 -9.55 -30.93
C TYR A 210 5.90 -9.20 -31.30
N GLU A 211 6.15 -8.82 -32.56
CA GLU A 211 7.48 -8.44 -33.03
C GLU A 211 7.99 -7.16 -32.34
N GLN A 212 7.10 -6.19 -32.08
CA GLN A 212 7.43 -4.98 -31.33
C GLN A 212 7.83 -5.31 -29.89
N LEU A 213 7.11 -6.23 -29.24
CA LEU A 213 7.46 -6.72 -27.90
C LEU A 213 8.85 -7.37 -27.88
N VAL A 214 9.12 -8.28 -28.82
CA VAL A 214 10.41 -8.99 -28.91
C VAL A 214 11.56 -8.03 -29.21
N GLU A 215 11.34 -7.03 -30.06
CA GLU A 215 12.34 -6.00 -30.36
C GLU A 215 12.60 -5.10 -29.14
N PHE A 216 11.53 -4.73 -28.41
CA PHE A 216 11.66 -3.96 -27.18
C PHE A 216 12.47 -4.73 -26.12
N TYR A 217 12.23 -6.04 -25.96
CA TYR A 217 13.04 -6.91 -25.10
C TYR A 217 14.52 -6.90 -25.50
N LYS A 218 14.83 -7.14 -26.78
CA LYS A 218 16.22 -7.16 -27.27
C LYS A 218 16.96 -5.85 -27.05
N THR A 219 16.27 -4.72 -27.19
CA THR A 219 16.87 -3.40 -27.07
C THR A 219 17.03 -2.93 -25.62
N HIS A 220 16.15 -3.33 -24.71
CA HIS A 220 16.15 -2.82 -23.33
C HIS A 220 16.68 -3.84 -22.29
N TYR A 221 16.50 -5.14 -22.48
CA TYR A 221 16.83 -6.20 -21.50
C TYR A 221 18.25 -6.76 -21.68
N HIS A 222 19.19 -5.88 -22.06
CA HIS A 222 20.61 -6.21 -22.13
C HIS A 222 21.32 -5.85 -20.81
N PRO A 223 22.27 -6.65 -20.29
CA PRO A 223 22.94 -6.33 -19.03
C PRO A 223 23.66 -4.97 -18.99
N SER A 224 24.16 -4.48 -20.12
CA SER A 224 24.72 -3.11 -20.24
C SER A 224 23.70 -2.00 -19.94
N ASN A 225 22.41 -2.30 -20.04
CA ASN A 225 21.32 -1.40 -19.72
C ASN A 225 20.68 -1.70 -18.35
N ALA A 226 21.15 -2.73 -17.64
CA ALA A 226 20.62 -3.18 -16.37
C ALA A 226 21.33 -2.54 -15.16
N VAL A 227 20.60 -2.44 -14.05
CA VAL A 227 21.12 -2.08 -12.73
C VAL A 227 20.76 -3.19 -11.76
N PHE A 228 21.76 -3.75 -11.09
CA PHE A 228 21.58 -4.73 -10.03
C PHE A 228 21.67 -4.03 -8.68
N MET A 229 20.73 -4.32 -7.78
CA MET A 229 20.77 -3.84 -6.41
C MET A 229 20.50 -5.01 -5.45
N THR A 230 21.29 -5.09 -4.38
CA THR A 230 21.10 -6.10 -3.34
C THR A 230 21.23 -5.51 -1.96
N PHE A 231 20.55 -6.12 -0.99
CA PHE A 231 20.58 -5.76 0.43
C PHE A 231 20.64 -7.02 1.28
N GLY A 232 21.37 -6.97 2.39
CA GLY A 232 21.40 -8.02 3.42
C GLY A 232 22.80 -8.53 3.74
N ASN A 233 22.84 -9.68 4.40
CA ASN A 233 24.06 -10.26 4.97
C ASN A 233 24.84 -11.21 4.03
N GLN A 234 24.37 -11.43 2.80
CA GLN A 234 25.15 -12.16 1.79
C GLN A 234 26.30 -11.33 1.26
N THR A 235 27.46 -11.95 1.00
CA THR A 235 28.62 -11.20 0.50
C THR A 235 28.43 -10.81 -0.96
N ALA A 236 28.94 -9.63 -1.34
CA ALA A 236 28.97 -9.19 -2.72
C ALA A 236 29.64 -10.21 -3.67
N TYR A 237 30.67 -10.94 -3.20
CA TYR A 237 31.35 -11.97 -3.99
C TYR A 237 30.39 -13.10 -4.39
N GLU A 238 29.68 -13.68 -3.42
CA GLU A 238 28.76 -14.80 -3.65
C GLU A 238 27.64 -14.40 -4.61
N LEU A 239 27.08 -13.19 -4.41
CA LEU A 239 26.07 -12.62 -5.30
C LEU A 239 26.61 -12.45 -6.73
N GLN A 240 27.78 -11.84 -6.88
CA GLN A 240 28.43 -11.63 -8.18
C GLN A 240 28.79 -12.94 -8.89
N GLU A 241 29.21 -13.97 -8.17
CA GLU A 241 29.43 -15.30 -8.73
C GLU A 241 28.12 -15.88 -9.31
N GLN A 242 27.00 -15.72 -8.61
CA GLN A 242 25.70 -16.14 -9.13
C GLN A 242 25.28 -15.30 -10.35
N PHE A 243 25.45 -13.99 -10.33
CA PHE A 243 25.09 -13.12 -11.47
C PHE A 243 25.87 -13.52 -12.73
N GLU A 244 27.18 -13.76 -12.57
CA GLU A 244 28.04 -14.21 -13.65
C GLU A 244 27.59 -15.57 -14.19
N LYS A 245 27.46 -16.56 -13.30
CA LYS A 245 27.11 -17.93 -13.64
C LYS A 245 25.73 -18.06 -14.27
N LEU A 246 24.73 -17.33 -13.77
CA LEU A 246 23.33 -17.49 -14.16
C LEU A 246 22.97 -16.64 -15.39
N ALA A 247 23.58 -15.45 -15.55
CA ALA A 247 23.19 -14.52 -16.61
C ALA A 247 24.38 -13.89 -17.36
N LEU A 248 25.27 -13.16 -16.67
CA LEU A 248 26.14 -12.17 -17.32
C LEU A 248 27.18 -12.76 -18.27
N HIS A 249 27.68 -13.99 -18.02
CA HIS A 249 28.68 -14.64 -18.87
C HIS A 249 28.19 -14.90 -20.31
N LYS A 250 26.86 -14.90 -20.54
CA LYS A 250 26.25 -15.11 -21.86
C LYS A 250 26.37 -13.88 -22.77
N PHE A 251 26.77 -12.72 -22.23
CA PHE A 251 26.70 -11.43 -22.90
C PHE A 251 28.07 -10.78 -23.12
N THR A 252 28.13 -9.93 -24.14
CA THR A 252 29.24 -8.99 -24.38
C THR A 252 28.80 -7.55 -24.03
N ALA A 253 29.62 -6.55 -24.29
CA ALA A 253 29.19 -5.15 -24.16
C ALA A 253 28.10 -4.84 -25.20
N GLY A 254 26.99 -4.25 -24.73
CA GLY A 254 25.87 -3.78 -25.54
C GLY A 254 25.63 -2.28 -25.38
N THR A 255 24.43 -1.84 -25.74
CA THR A 255 24.03 -0.43 -25.64
C THR A 255 23.44 -0.12 -24.28
N THR A 256 23.77 1.06 -23.75
CA THR A 256 23.18 1.64 -22.54
C THR A 256 22.27 2.80 -22.94
N LEU A 257 21.06 2.86 -22.38
CA LEU A 257 20.11 3.95 -22.62
C LEU A 257 20.31 5.08 -21.61
N TYR A 258 20.01 6.30 -22.05
CA TYR A 258 20.16 7.53 -21.26
C TYR A 258 18.90 8.37 -21.40
N SER A 259 18.37 8.81 -20.26
CA SER A 259 17.29 9.81 -20.21
C SER A 259 17.78 11.14 -20.81
N LYS A 260 16.84 11.91 -21.36
CA LYS A 260 17.11 13.22 -21.97
C LYS A 260 16.22 14.28 -21.34
N PRO A 261 16.71 15.54 -21.21
CA PRO A 261 15.87 16.63 -20.76
C PRO A 261 14.68 16.87 -21.70
N GLU A 262 13.56 17.27 -21.13
CA GLU A 262 12.36 17.63 -21.86
C GLU A 262 12.51 18.99 -22.56
N LYS A 263 11.76 19.16 -23.65
CA LYS A 263 11.68 20.42 -24.37
C LYS A 263 10.86 21.42 -23.59
N ARG A 264 11.49 22.55 -23.25
CA ARG A 264 10.86 23.61 -22.46
C ARG A 264 9.75 24.31 -23.23
N LEU A 265 8.59 24.50 -22.58
CA LEU A 265 7.53 25.37 -23.09
C LEU A 265 7.99 26.83 -23.03
N THR A 266 7.60 27.62 -24.02
CA THR A 266 7.94 29.06 -24.10
C THR A 266 6.92 29.97 -23.43
N ALA A 267 5.73 29.43 -23.13
CA ALA A 267 4.66 30.10 -22.41
C ALA A 267 3.79 29.04 -21.70
N PRO A 268 3.10 29.43 -20.60
CA PRO A 268 2.15 28.55 -19.94
C PRO A 268 1.05 28.06 -20.90
N VAL A 269 0.60 26.83 -20.68
CA VAL A 269 -0.46 26.19 -21.47
C VAL A 269 -1.69 25.99 -20.60
N GLU A 270 -2.86 26.36 -21.11
CA GLU A 270 -4.16 26.11 -20.47
C GLU A 270 -4.92 25.07 -21.31
N VAL A 271 -5.34 23.98 -20.68
CA VAL A 271 -6.03 22.86 -21.34
C VAL A 271 -7.29 22.47 -20.57
N THR A 272 -8.32 22.07 -21.32
CA THR A 272 -9.52 21.45 -20.79
C THR A 272 -9.62 20.06 -21.37
N GLU A 273 -9.61 19.06 -20.49
CA GLU A 273 -9.74 17.65 -20.84
C GLU A 273 -11.00 17.08 -20.21
N THR A 274 -11.40 15.88 -20.66
CA THR A 274 -12.59 15.20 -20.12
C THR A 274 -12.21 13.88 -19.46
N TYR A 275 -13.00 13.45 -18.48
CA TYR A 275 -12.93 12.11 -17.91
C TYR A 275 -14.32 11.48 -17.83
N ALA A 276 -14.36 10.15 -17.84
CA ALA A 276 -15.61 9.42 -17.78
C ALA A 276 -16.20 9.46 -16.36
N VAL A 277 -17.51 9.69 -16.26
CA VAL A 277 -18.27 9.55 -15.00
C VAL A 277 -19.51 8.70 -15.20
N ASP A 278 -19.82 7.89 -14.19
CA ASP A 278 -21.07 7.15 -14.13
C ASP A 278 -22.16 8.05 -13.52
N GLY A 279 -23.08 8.55 -14.35
CA GLY A 279 -24.28 9.28 -13.92
C GLY A 279 -24.50 10.63 -14.59
N ASP A 280 -25.74 11.12 -14.51
CA ASP A 280 -26.17 12.36 -15.18
C ASP A 280 -25.80 13.64 -14.41
N GLU A 281 -25.48 13.53 -13.12
CA GLU A 281 -25.05 14.66 -12.31
C GLU A 281 -23.57 14.95 -12.53
N LEU A 282 -23.26 16.05 -13.20
CA LEU A 282 -21.91 16.48 -13.55
C LEU A 282 -21.38 17.62 -12.67
N LYS A 283 -22.23 18.15 -11.79
CA LYS A 283 -21.91 19.28 -10.94
C LYS A 283 -20.94 18.85 -9.83
N ASP A 284 -20.07 19.78 -9.41
CA ASP A 284 -19.16 19.61 -8.27
C ASP A 284 -18.26 18.36 -8.45
N LYS A 285 -17.81 18.14 -9.68
CA LYS A 285 -17.01 16.98 -10.13
C LYS A 285 -15.83 17.38 -11.02
N THR A 286 -15.55 18.67 -11.19
CA THR A 286 -14.39 19.15 -11.94
C THR A 286 -13.13 19.14 -11.08
N TYR A 287 -12.00 18.82 -11.70
CA TYR A 287 -10.67 18.99 -11.12
C TYR A 287 -9.98 20.19 -11.77
N HIS A 288 -9.27 20.98 -10.96
CA HIS A 288 -8.34 22.00 -11.48
C HIS A 288 -6.95 21.70 -10.94
N VAL A 289 -5.95 21.71 -11.82
CA VAL A 289 -4.55 21.43 -11.47
C VAL A 289 -3.65 22.46 -12.14
N LEU A 290 -2.67 22.95 -11.39
CA LEU A 290 -1.49 23.61 -11.94
C LEU A 290 -0.28 22.69 -11.75
N SER A 291 0.53 22.56 -12.80
CA SER A 291 1.77 21.80 -12.77
C SER A 291 2.91 22.57 -13.40
N TRP A 292 4.12 22.31 -12.89
CA TRP A 292 5.36 22.91 -13.36
C TRP A 292 6.40 21.83 -13.61
N LEU A 293 7.09 21.91 -14.75
CA LEU A 293 8.30 21.14 -14.97
C LEU A 293 9.48 21.88 -14.35
N LEU A 294 10.16 21.23 -13.42
CA LEU A 294 11.33 21.74 -12.72
C LEU A 294 12.63 21.21 -13.38
N PRO A 295 13.82 21.57 -12.87
CA PRO A 295 15.07 20.97 -13.33
C PRO A 295 15.26 19.52 -12.90
N GLN A 296 16.38 18.92 -13.31
CA GLN A 296 16.71 17.52 -13.07
C GLN A 296 16.80 17.18 -11.58
N ALA A 297 16.34 15.98 -11.20
CA ALA A 297 16.43 15.47 -9.83
C ALA A 297 17.89 15.21 -9.36
N SER A 298 18.85 15.25 -10.30
CA SER A 298 20.28 15.09 -10.04
C SER A 298 20.93 16.28 -9.31
N ASP A 299 20.34 17.47 -9.40
CA ASP A 299 20.78 18.62 -8.61
C ASP A 299 20.21 18.52 -7.20
N ILE A 300 20.97 17.91 -6.30
CA ILE A 300 20.52 17.60 -4.93
C ILE A 300 20.19 18.85 -4.14
N LYS A 301 20.98 19.91 -4.32
CA LYS A 301 20.77 21.16 -3.61
C LYS A 301 19.44 21.77 -4.01
N LEU A 302 19.15 21.80 -5.31
CA LEU A 302 17.88 22.27 -5.82
C LEU A 302 16.73 21.33 -5.45
N ARG A 303 16.92 20.00 -5.56
CA ARG A 303 15.92 19.00 -5.18
C ARG A 303 15.48 19.19 -3.73
N LEU A 304 16.43 19.25 -2.81
CA LEU A 304 16.15 19.47 -1.39
C LEU A 304 15.58 20.88 -1.13
N GLY A 305 16.05 21.90 -1.85
CA GLY A 305 15.45 23.24 -1.82
C GLY A 305 13.98 23.26 -2.27
N MET A 306 13.63 22.50 -3.30
CA MET A 306 12.24 22.38 -3.76
C MET A 306 11.38 21.53 -2.80
N ARG A 307 11.95 20.52 -2.12
CA ARG A 307 11.27 19.82 -1.01
C ARG A 307 11.01 20.76 0.18
N LEU A 308 11.91 21.70 0.47
CA LEU A 308 11.66 22.74 1.46
C LEU A 308 10.55 23.70 1.01
N VAL A 309 10.56 24.13 -0.26
CA VAL A 309 9.49 24.95 -0.84
C VAL A 309 8.15 24.24 -0.75
N GLU A 310 8.11 22.94 -1.06
CA GLU A 310 6.93 22.09 -0.87
C GLU A 310 6.43 22.13 0.57
N GLY A 311 7.28 21.87 1.56
CA GLY A 311 6.87 21.93 2.97
C GLY A 311 6.35 23.32 3.37
N VAL A 312 7.01 24.40 2.92
CA VAL A 312 6.57 25.77 3.21
C VAL A 312 5.17 26.00 2.65
N LEU A 313 4.88 25.50 1.46
CA LEU A 313 3.61 25.74 0.78
C LEU A 313 2.51 24.76 1.23
N LEU A 314 2.84 23.51 1.54
CA LEU A 314 1.90 22.39 1.51
C LEU A 314 1.93 21.43 2.72
N GLU A 315 2.89 21.55 3.65
CA GLU A 315 3.10 20.61 4.78
C GLU A 315 1.84 20.29 5.60
N ASN A 316 1.09 21.31 6.05
CA ASN A 316 -0.08 21.13 6.90
C ASN A 316 -1.17 22.18 6.58
N SER A 317 -2.33 22.15 7.26
CA SER A 317 -3.44 23.09 6.99
C SER A 317 -3.10 24.56 7.33
N ALA A 318 -2.01 24.81 8.05
CA ALA A 318 -1.48 26.16 8.30
C ALA A 318 -0.51 26.62 7.20
N SER A 319 -0.02 25.73 6.34
CA SER A 319 0.79 26.12 5.17
C SER A 319 -0.06 26.93 4.18
N PRO A 320 0.44 28.06 3.66
CA PRO A 320 -0.35 29.04 2.91
C PRO A 320 -1.06 28.48 1.68
N LEU A 321 -0.38 27.66 0.86
CA LEU A 321 -1.01 27.09 -0.33
C LEU A 321 -1.98 25.98 0.05
N ARG A 322 -1.63 25.11 1.02
CA ARG A 322 -2.55 24.08 1.54
C ARG A 322 -3.83 24.70 2.07
N HIS A 323 -3.70 25.73 2.92
CA HIS A 323 -4.82 26.46 3.49
C HIS A 323 -5.76 27.01 2.42
N TYR A 324 -5.21 27.66 1.38
CA TYR A 324 -6.00 28.15 0.25
C TYR A 324 -6.75 27.01 -0.46
N LEU A 325 -6.07 25.90 -0.77
CA LEU A 325 -6.68 24.76 -1.46
C LEU A 325 -7.82 24.12 -0.66
N GLU A 326 -7.71 24.11 0.68
CA GLU A 326 -8.73 23.60 1.60
C GLU A 326 -9.91 24.57 1.78
N THR A 327 -9.69 25.89 1.64
CA THR A 327 -10.68 26.93 2.02
C THR A 327 -11.22 27.76 0.87
N CYS A 328 -10.82 27.51 -0.39
CA CYS A 328 -11.18 28.33 -1.54
C CYS A 328 -12.69 28.44 -1.86
N GLY A 329 -13.56 27.69 -1.16
CA GLY A 329 -15.02 27.91 -1.13
C GLY A 329 -15.80 27.46 -2.37
N TYR A 330 -15.12 27.16 -3.47
CA TYR A 330 -15.71 26.67 -4.72
C TYR A 330 -15.31 25.23 -5.08
N ALA A 331 -14.54 24.56 -4.21
CA ALA A 331 -14.14 23.16 -4.34
C ALA A 331 -14.44 22.40 -3.04
N GLN A 332 -14.65 21.09 -3.13
CA GLN A 332 -14.97 20.25 -1.97
C GLN A 332 -13.74 19.81 -1.18
N SER A 333 -12.60 19.63 -1.84
CA SER A 333 -11.34 19.25 -1.19
C SER A 333 -10.12 19.54 -2.07
N THR A 334 -8.92 19.35 -1.49
CA THR A 334 -7.69 19.27 -2.27
C THR A 334 -7.74 18.12 -3.28
N GLY A 335 -7.07 18.29 -4.42
CA GLY A 335 -6.95 17.29 -5.47
C GLY A 335 -5.92 16.20 -5.15
N PRO A 336 -5.86 15.13 -5.97
CA PRO A 336 -4.97 13.99 -5.74
C PRO A 336 -3.50 14.26 -6.12
N LEU A 337 -3.20 15.32 -6.86
CA LEU A 337 -1.86 15.71 -7.28
C LEU A 337 -1.40 16.95 -6.50
N MET A 338 -0.36 16.81 -5.69
CA MET A 338 0.13 17.88 -4.82
C MET A 338 1.59 17.65 -4.45
N GLY A 339 2.40 18.71 -4.45
CA GLY A 339 3.78 18.67 -3.97
C GLY A 339 4.81 18.41 -5.07
N VAL A 340 6.02 18.04 -4.67
CA VAL A 340 7.14 17.73 -5.59
C VAL A 340 7.15 16.25 -5.90
N ASP A 341 7.27 15.93 -7.19
CA ASP A 341 7.62 14.59 -7.67
C ASP A 341 9.00 14.64 -8.32
N ASP A 342 9.95 13.95 -7.70
CA ASP A 342 11.34 13.82 -8.10
C ASP A 342 11.70 12.37 -8.53
N SER A 343 10.69 11.56 -8.84
CA SER A 343 10.87 10.18 -9.31
C SER A 343 11.32 10.10 -10.78
N ASN A 344 10.91 11.06 -11.59
CA ASN A 344 11.28 11.22 -13.00
C ASN A 344 12.65 11.89 -13.18
N PHE A 345 13.20 11.85 -14.40
CA PHE A 345 14.47 12.48 -14.75
C PHE A 345 14.52 13.98 -14.42
N GLU A 346 13.43 14.68 -14.71
CA GLU A 346 13.19 16.07 -14.31
C GLU A 346 12.06 16.12 -13.29
N MET A 347 12.26 16.90 -12.23
CA MET A 347 11.28 17.02 -11.16
C MET A 347 10.05 17.78 -11.65
N THR A 348 8.95 17.63 -10.93
CA THR A 348 7.70 18.33 -11.20
C THR A 348 7.10 18.85 -9.90
N PHE A 349 6.34 19.93 -9.97
CA PHE A 349 5.54 20.45 -8.86
C PHE A 349 4.07 20.47 -9.26
N TYR A 350 3.18 20.03 -8.37
CA TYR A 350 1.74 20.00 -8.58
C TYR A 350 0.98 20.71 -7.47
N CYS A 351 -0.14 21.33 -7.81
CA CYS A 351 -1.20 21.63 -6.86
C CYS A 351 -2.56 21.61 -7.54
N GLY A 352 -3.59 21.14 -6.83
CA GLY A 352 -4.92 21.01 -7.40
C GLY A 352 -6.04 20.95 -6.37
N VAL A 353 -7.25 21.15 -6.85
CA VAL A 353 -8.51 20.97 -6.11
C VAL A 353 -9.44 20.03 -6.87
N GLN A 354 -10.35 19.38 -6.16
CA GLN A 354 -11.39 18.53 -6.74
C GLN A 354 -12.77 18.88 -6.17
N GLY A 355 -13.81 18.47 -6.89
CA GLY A 355 -15.19 18.77 -6.54
C GLY A 355 -15.58 20.22 -6.84
N SER A 356 -15.03 20.79 -7.90
CA SER A 356 -15.29 22.15 -8.40
C SER A 356 -16.21 22.12 -9.62
N ASN A 357 -16.39 23.28 -10.27
CA ASN A 357 -17.06 23.44 -11.56
C ASN A 357 -16.17 24.21 -12.56
N PRO A 358 -16.35 24.03 -13.89
CA PRO A 358 -15.43 24.57 -14.90
C PRO A 358 -15.23 26.09 -14.86
N GLU A 359 -16.25 26.85 -14.47
CA GLU A 359 -16.22 28.32 -14.37
C GLU A 359 -15.21 28.85 -13.34
N HIS A 360 -14.75 28.01 -12.40
CA HIS A 360 -13.80 28.40 -11.36
C HIS A 360 -12.33 28.22 -11.77
N ALA A 361 -12.06 27.77 -12.99
CA ALA A 361 -10.69 27.51 -13.47
C ALA A 361 -9.77 28.74 -13.35
N GLU A 362 -10.26 29.92 -13.74
CA GLU A 362 -9.50 31.17 -13.65
C GLU A 362 -9.32 31.62 -12.19
N SER A 363 -10.37 31.54 -11.38
CA SER A 363 -10.29 31.86 -9.95
C SER A 363 -9.28 30.97 -9.22
N PHE A 364 -9.24 29.68 -9.55
CA PHE A 364 -8.24 28.75 -9.03
C PHE A 364 -6.82 29.14 -9.42
N ARG A 365 -6.56 29.40 -10.71
CA ARG A 365 -5.25 29.83 -11.20
C ARG A 365 -4.78 31.07 -10.45
N ASP A 366 -5.62 32.09 -10.41
CA ASP A 366 -5.24 33.39 -9.87
C ASP A 366 -5.02 33.32 -8.36
N GLY A 367 -5.85 32.59 -7.63
CA GLY A 367 -5.66 32.41 -6.19
C GLY A 367 -4.36 31.65 -5.85
N VAL A 368 -4.03 30.57 -6.56
CA VAL A 368 -2.74 29.88 -6.39
C VAL A 368 -1.57 30.83 -6.68
N LEU A 369 -1.59 31.53 -7.81
CA LEU A 369 -0.50 32.44 -8.18
C LEU A 369 -0.38 33.62 -7.20
N ASN A 370 -1.49 34.10 -6.64
CA ASN A 370 -1.47 35.15 -5.62
C ASN A 370 -0.82 34.68 -4.32
N VAL A 371 -1.17 33.50 -3.83
CA VAL A 371 -0.52 32.90 -2.66
C VAL A 371 0.99 32.76 -2.91
N LEU A 372 1.39 32.23 -4.06
CA LEU A 372 2.81 32.10 -4.42
C LEU A 372 3.53 33.46 -4.43
N ARG A 373 2.91 34.52 -4.97
CA ARG A 373 3.47 35.89 -4.96
C ARG A 373 3.61 36.44 -3.54
N GLU A 374 2.62 36.23 -2.68
CA GLU A 374 2.64 36.70 -1.29
C GLU A 374 3.75 36.02 -0.48
N VAL A 375 3.96 34.72 -0.69
CA VAL A 375 5.04 33.96 -0.05
C VAL A 375 6.40 34.38 -0.60
N ALA A 376 6.54 34.51 -1.93
CA ALA A 376 7.80 34.89 -2.57
C ALA A 376 8.23 36.35 -2.28
N ALA A 377 7.31 37.23 -1.91
CA ALA A 377 7.60 38.66 -1.71
C ALA A 377 8.38 38.98 -0.42
N LYS A 378 8.54 38.03 0.50
CA LYS A 378 9.13 38.23 1.82
C LYS A 378 9.99 37.02 2.22
N PRO A 379 10.93 37.17 3.17
CA PRO A 379 11.68 36.03 3.69
C PRO A 379 10.76 35.06 4.42
N ILE A 380 11.08 33.77 4.34
CA ILE A 380 10.36 32.71 5.05
C ILE A 380 10.82 32.70 6.52
N ASP A 381 9.88 32.47 7.44
CA ASP A 381 10.17 32.38 8.87
C ASP A 381 11.16 31.23 9.14
N SER A 382 12.28 31.54 9.81
CA SER A 382 13.31 30.56 10.11
C SER A 382 12.80 29.40 10.97
N SER A 383 11.83 29.64 11.86
CA SER A 383 11.24 28.58 12.68
C SER A 383 10.43 27.58 11.84
N LEU A 384 9.75 28.06 10.79
CA LEU A 384 9.06 27.21 9.82
C LEU A 384 10.06 26.41 8.99
N VAL A 385 11.14 27.05 8.53
CA VAL A 385 12.22 26.35 7.80
C VAL A 385 12.83 25.24 8.66
N ASP A 386 13.14 25.52 9.92
CA ASP A 386 13.69 24.53 10.86
C ASP A 386 12.71 23.38 11.11
N ALA A 387 11.41 23.69 11.20
CA ALA A 387 10.35 22.69 11.34
C ALA A 387 10.26 21.77 10.13
N ILE A 388 10.32 22.32 8.91
CA ILE A 388 10.27 21.53 7.67
C ILE A 388 11.56 20.74 7.46
N LEU A 389 12.73 21.33 7.76
CA LEU A 389 14.00 20.58 7.75
C LEU A 389 13.94 19.38 8.69
N HIS A 390 13.39 19.58 9.90
CA HIS A 390 13.13 18.51 10.84
C HIS A 390 12.20 17.44 10.25
N GLN A 391 11.12 17.83 9.56
CA GLN A 391 10.25 16.87 8.88
C GLN A 391 10.96 16.11 7.77
N ILE A 392 11.72 16.78 6.90
CA ILE A 392 12.45 16.14 5.82
C ILE A 392 13.47 15.14 6.39
N GLU A 393 14.22 15.55 7.42
CA GLU A 393 15.17 14.69 8.12
C GLU A 393 14.47 13.47 8.73
N LEU A 394 13.32 13.67 9.39
CA LEU A 394 12.55 12.58 9.96
C LEU A 394 12.02 11.62 8.88
N HIS A 395 11.41 12.12 7.81
CA HIS A 395 10.90 11.30 6.70
C HIS A 395 12.00 10.52 5.98
N GLN A 396 13.20 11.10 5.85
CA GLN A 396 14.34 10.44 5.23
C GLN A 396 14.99 9.41 6.15
N ARG A 397 14.99 9.64 7.47
CA ARG A 397 15.50 8.70 8.47
C ARG A 397 14.52 7.56 8.75
N GLU A 398 13.23 7.84 8.69
CA GLU A 398 12.18 6.85 8.89
C GLU A 398 12.10 5.92 7.69
N ILE A 399 12.31 4.64 7.93
CA ILE A 399 12.17 3.61 6.91
C ILE A 399 11.13 2.61 7.39
N ASN A 400 10.00 2.64 6.70
CA ASN A 400 8.90 1.73 6.94
C ASN A 400 9.18 0.37 6.27
N GLY A 401 8.87 -0.72 6.99
CA GLY A 401 9.03 -2.11 6.53
C GLY A 401 7.76 -2.95 6.65
N ASP A 402 6.65 -2.35 7.07
CA ASP A 402 5.44 -3.09 7.49
C ASP A 402 4.54 -3.49 6.29
N GLY A 403 4.92 -3.10 5.07
CA GLY A 403 4.30 -3.53 3.80
C GLY A 403 5.34 -4.07 2.81
N THR A 404 6.18 -3.16 2.32
CA THR A 404 7.36 -3.45 1.49
C THR A 404 8.55 -3.82 2.39
N PRO A 405 9.35 -4.85 2.08
CA PRO A 405 10.56 -5.19 2.84
C PRO A 405 11.47 -3.99 3.08
N TYR A 406 12.07 -3.90 4.27
CA TYR A 406 12.95 -2.80 4.66
C TYR A 406 14.07 -2.55 3.63
N GLY A 407 14.77 -3.62 3.23
CA GLY A 407 15.84 -3.55 2.23
C GLY A 407 15.34 -3.13 0.83
N LEU A 408 14.11 -3.51 0.47
CA LEU A 408 13.52 -3.12 -0.81
C LEU A 408 13.14 -1.64 -0.82
N SER A 409 12.59 -1.12 0.28
CA SER A 409 12.31 0.32 0.44
C SER A 409 13.59 1.15 0.24
N LEU A 410 14.71 0.73 0.84
CA LEU A 410 16.02 1.37 0.64
C LEU A 410 16.48 1.32 -0.84
N ILE A 411 16.41 0.14 -1.46
CA ILE A 411 16.78 -0.05 -2.86
C ILE A 411 15.94 0.86 -3.79
N LEU A 412 14.62 0.89 -3.61
CA LEU A 412 13.71 1.69 -4.44
C LEU A 412 13.97 3.19 -4.30
N ASN A 413 14.28 3.67 -3.09
CA ASN A 413 14.66 5.08 -2.88
C ASN A 413 15.90 5.47 -3.69
N GLY A 414 16.90 4.59 -3.79
CA GLY A 414 18.10 4.82 -4.59
C GLY A 414 17.95 4.54 -6.09
N LEU A 415 16.89 3.83 -6.51
CA LEU A 415 16.77 3.28 -7.85
C LEU A 415 16.71 4.36 -8.94
N SER A 416 15.88 5.40 -8.76
CA SER A 416 15.74 6.49 -9.74
C SER A 416 17.09 7.15 -10.03
N GLY A 417 17.87 7.46 -8.99
CA GLY A 417 19.23 7.98 -9.14
C GLY A 417 20.11 7.10 -10.03
N ALA A 418 20.14 5.79 -9.74
CA ALA A 418 20.94 4.84 -10.51
C ALA A 418 20.45 4.64 -11.96
N ILE A 419 19.12 4.64 -12.18
CA ILE A 419 18.51 4.54 -13.52
C ILE A 419 18.94 5.73 -14.39
N HIS A 420 19.01 6.93 -13.82
CA HIS A 420 19.42 8.13 -14.53
C HIS A 420 20.93 8.39 -14.55
N HIS A 421 21.75 7.43 -14.10
CA HIS A 421 23.22 7.55 -14.02
C HIS A 421 23.69 8.65 -13.07
N ASN A 422 22.88 8.99 -12.08
CA ASN A 422 23.25 9.85 -10.96
C ASN A 422 23.75 9.01 -9.78
N ASP A 423 24.37 9.66 -8.80
CA ASP A 423 24.88 8.98 -7.62
C ASP A 423 23.75 8.66 -6.62
N PRO A 424 23.38 7.38 -6.42
CA PRO A 424 22.30 7.02 -5.50
C PRO A 424 22.71 7.15 -4.02
N ILE A 425 24.01 7.23 -3.71
CA ILE A 425 24.50 7.33 -2.32
C ILE A 425 23.99 8.60 -1.66
N GLN A 426 23.85 9.67 -2.43
CA GLN A 426 23.37 10.96 -1.95
C GLN A 426 21.87 10.95 -1.58
N ILE A 427 21.16 9.86 -1.86
CA ILE A 427 19.77 9.63 -1.41
C ILE A 427 19.77 8.93 -0.05
N TRP A 428 20.72 8.03 0.21
CA TRP A 428 20.85 7.32 1.48
C TRP A 428 21.61 8.13 2.54
N ASP A 429 22.61 8.92 2.14
CA ASP A 429 23.40 9.78 3.01
C ASP A 429 22.96 11.26 2.91
N VAL A 430 21.86 11.53 3.61
CA VAL A 430 21.15 12.81 3.63
C VAL A 430 21.89 13.92 4.36
N ASP A 431 22.68 13.60 5.38
CA ASP A 431 23.29 14.59 6.26
C ASP A 431 24.20 15.55 5.47
N SER A 432 24.89 15.01 4.45
CA SER A 432 25.71 15.80 3.52
C SER A 432 24.90 16.77 2.65
N ALA A 433 23.68 16.39 2.24
CA ALA A 433 22.78 17.22 1.45
C ALA A 433 22.13 18.32 2.32
N ILE A 434 21.71 17.97 3.53
CA ILE A 434 21.16 18.93 4.50
C ILE A 434 22.21 20.00 4.84
N ALA A 435 23.48 19.61 5.02
CA ALA A 435 24.56 20.56 5.31
C ALA A 435 24.73 21.60 4.17
N GLN A 436 24.64 21.19 2.91
CA GLN A 436 24.72 22.11 1.77
C GLN A 436 23.53 23.07 1.71
N VAL A 437 22.32 22.59 2.00
CA VAL A 437 21.14 23.46 2.03
C VAL A 437 21.16 24.42 3.21
N LYS A 438 21.70 24.04 4.36
CA LYS A 438 21.91 24.94 5.51
C LYS A 438 22.83 26.13 5.19
N GLU A 439 23.74 25.98 4.23
CA GLU A 439 24.58 27.08 3.75
C GLU A 439 23.77 28.08 2.90
N GLU A 440 22.90 27.60 2.02
CA GLU A 440 22.03 28.46 1.20
C GLU A 440 20.98 29.19 2.07
N LEU A 441 20.47 28.53 3.11
CA LEU A 441 19.53 29.12 4.07
C LEU A 441 20.10 30.28 4.89
N GLN A 442 21.41 30.56 4.81
CA GLN A 442 21.98 31.80 5.33
C GLN A 442 21.45 33.03 4.59
N ASP A 443 21.01 32.89 3.33
CA ASP A 443 20.20 33.88 2.64
C ASP A 443 18.71 33.67 2.95
N PRO A 444 18.07 34.55 3.73
CA PRO A 444 16.67 34.40 4.13
C PRO A 444 15.68 34.52 2.95
N MET A 445 16.15 35.00 1.78
CA MET A 445 15.35 35.07 0.55
C MET A 445 15.52 33.86 -0.36
N TRP A 446 16.42 32.92 -0.05
CA TRP A 446 16.75 31.81 -0.96
C TRP A 446 15.53 30.98 -1.35
N LEU A 447 14.72 30.52 -0.39
CA LEU A 447 13.49 29.76 -0.66
C LEU A 447 12.45 30.60 -1.43
N SER A 448 12.29 31.87 -1.07
CA SER A 448 11.41 32.81 -1.76
C SER A 448 11.84 33.00 -3.23
N ASN A 449 13.15 33.04 -3.48
CA ASN A 449 13.73 33.12 -4.82
C ASN A 449 13.54 31.82 -5.62
N LEU A 450 13.51 30.65 -4.97
CA LEU A 450 13.16 29.39 -5.63
C LEU A 450 11.70 29.39 -6.09
N ILE A 451 10.76 29.86 -5.24
CA ILE A 451 9.35 30.04 -5.62
C ILE A 451 9.23 31.01 -6.79
N GLN A 452 9.92 32.14 -6.72
CA GLN A 452 9.95 33.13 -7.79
C GLN A 452 10.45 32.53 -9.11
N THR A 453 11.60 31.87 -9.09
CA THR A 453 12.28 31.36 -10.29
C THR A 453 11.57 30.15 -10.89
N HIS A 454 11.22 29.16 -10.06
CA HIS A 454 10.79 27.85 -10.53
C HIS A 454 9.27 27.68 -10.62
N LEU A 455 8.49 28.55 -9.97
CA LEU A 455 7.02 28.50 -10.02
C LEU A 455 6.43 29.77 -10.68
N LEU A 456 6.79 30.97 -10.24
CA LEU A 456 6.18 32.20 -10.78
C LEU A 456 6.69 32.56 -12.18
N ASP A 457 8.01 32.58 -12.37
CA ASP A 457 8.67 32.98 -13.62
C ASP A 457 8.80 31.84 -14.63
N ASN A 458 8.53 30.60 -14.22
CA ASN A 458 8.68 29.41 -15.05
C ASN A 458 7.55 29.33 -16.11
N PRO A 459 7.88 29.45 -17.41
CA PRO A 459 6.88 29.36 -18.48
C PRO A 459 6.46 27.92 -18.75
N HIS A 460 7.20 26.90 -18.27
CA HIS A 460 6.85 25.49 -18.38
C HIS A 460 5.82 25.10 -17.32
N ARG A 461 4.65 25.71 -17.46
CA ARG A 461 3.50 25.54 -16.57
C ARG A 461 2.28 25.10 -17.37
N VAL A 462 1.59 24.06 -16.88
CA VAL A 462 0.32 23.59 -17.44
C VAL A 462 -0.78 23.85 -16.43
N GLN A 463 -1.86 24.49 -16.86
CA GLN A 463 -3.12 24.54 -16.16
C GLN A 463 -4.09 23.57 -16.83
N MET A 464 -4.57 22.58 -16.09
CA MET A 464 -5.55 21.63 -16.58
C MET A 464 -6.86 21.75 -15.81
N THR A 465 -7.97 21.83 -16.56
CA THR A 465 -9.32 21.68 -16.05
C THR A 465 -9.90 20.38 -16.58
N LEU A 466 -10.07 19.39 -15.71
CA LEU A 466 -10.59 18.07 -16.06
C LEU A 466 -12.09 18.02 -15.75
N VAL A 467 -12.92 17.98 -16.79
CA VAL A 467 -14.38 18.04 -16.66
C VAL A 467 -15.04 16.67 -16.84
N PRO A 468 -16.09 16.36 -16.08
CA PRO A 468 -16.79 15.08 -16.21
C PRO A 468 -17.59 15.02 -17.53
N ASP A 469 -17.48 13.91 -18.26
CA ASP A 469 -18.27 13.61 -19.46
C ASP A 469 -18.97 12.25 -19.31
N ALA A 470 -20.28 12.29 -19.05
CA ALA A 470 -21.13 11.09 -18.93
C ALA A 470 -21.22 10.27 -20.23
N THR A 471 -20.87 10.86 -21.38
CA THR A 471 -20.91 10.19 -22.68
C THR A 471 -19.57 9.57 -23.08
N LYS A 472 -18.47 9.89 -22.38
CA LYS A 472 -17.11 9.47 -22.77
C LYS A 472 -16.97 7.96 -22.82
N SER A 473 -17.37 7.25 -21.76
CA SER A 473 -17.29 5.78 -21.72
C SER A 473 -18.10 5.13 -22.86
N ALA A 474 -19.30 5.65 -23.14
CA ALA A 474 -20.13 5.15 -24.24
C ALA A 474 -19.49 5.40 -25.61
N LYS A 475 -18.87 6.58 -25.83
CA LYS A 475 -18.14 6.90 -27.07
C LYS A 475 -16.91 5.99 -27.25
N GLU A 476 -16.15 5.74 -26.19
CA GLU A 476 -14.99 4.85 -26.21
C GLU A 476 -15.39 3.41 -26.51
N GLN A 477 -16.45 2.91 -25.87
CA GLN A 477 -17.01 1.60 -26.17
C GLN A 477 -17.52 1.49 -27.60
N GLU A 478 -18.17 2.53 -28.13
CA GLU A 478 -18.64 2.54 -29.52
C GLU A 478 -17.47 2.60 -30.51
N ALA A 479 -16.41 3.36 -30.20
CA ALA A 479 -15.19 3.38 -31.00
C ALA A 479 -14.50 2.00 -31.01
N GLU A 480 -14.43 1.32 -29.87
CA GLU A 480 -13.92 -0.06 -29.76
C GLU A 480 -14.76 -1.03 -30.59
N LYS A 481 -16.09 -0.97 -30.49
CA LYS A 481 -17.02 -1.79 -31.28
C LYS A 481 -16.88 -1.52 -32.77
N ALA A 482 -16.82 -0.26 -33.18
CA ALA A 482 -16.65 0.13 -34.58
C ALA A 482 -15.31 -0.37 -35.14
N ARG A 483 -14.25 -0.31 -34.33
CA ARG A 483 -12.92 -0.85 -34.67
C ARG A 483 -12.98 -2.36 -34.86
N LEU A 484 -13.60 -3.09 -33.93
CA LEU A 484 -13.79 -4.55 -34.04
C LEU A 484 -14.68 -4.94 -35.23
N ALA A 485 -15.76 -4.21 -35.50
CA ALA A 485 -16.62 -4.44 -36.66
C ALA A 485 -15.85 -4.26 -37.97
N ALA A 486 -15.06 -3.18 -38.10
CA ALA A 486 -14.22 -2.94 -39.26
C ALA A 486 -13.12 -3.99 -39.44
N ILE A 487 -12.61 -4.58 -38.35
CA ILE A 487 -11.74 -5.77 -38.41
C ILE A 487 -12.54 -6.97 -38.93
N GLY A 488 -13.71 -7.23 -38.35
CA GLY A 488 -14.58 -8.35 -38.72
C GLY A 488 -14.99 -8.36 -40.20
N GLU A 489 -15.25 -7.18 -40.79
CA GLU A 489 -15.56 -7.03 -42.22
C GLU A 489 -14.38 -7.37 -43.13
N LYS A 490 -13.14 -7.24 -42.64
CA LYS A 490 -11.91 -7.52 -43.40
C LYS A 490 -11.41 -8.95 -43.22
N LEU A 491 -11.88 -9.67 -42.20
CA LEU A 491 -11.47 -11.06 -41.94
C LEU A 491 -11.95 -11.98 -43.06
N THR A 492 -11.00 -12.60 -43.75
CA THR A 492 -11.26 -13.72 -44.66
C THR A 492 -11.65 -14.97 -43.88
N GLU A 493 -12.18 -15.99 -44.56
CA GLU A 493 -12.48 -17.28 -43.89
C GLU A 493 -11.19 -17.96 -43.41
N GLU A 494 -10.08 -17.74 -44.12
CA GLU A 494 -8.74 -18.14 -43.69
C GLU A 494 -8.31 -17.42 -42.39
N ASP A 495 -8.50 -16.11 -42.29
CA ASP A 495 -8.16 -15.35 -41.07
C ASP A 495 -8.99 -15.81 -39.86
N LYS A 496 -10.30 -16.06 -40.06
CA LYS A 496 -11.17 -16.59 -39.01
C LYS A 496 -10.74 -17.98 -38.56
N ALA A 497 -10.37 -18.85 -39.50
CA ALA A 497 -9.86 -20.17 -39.18
C ALA A 497 -8.54 -20.09 -38.38
N GLU A 498 -7.67 -19.14 -38.70
CA GLU A 498 -6.44 -18.89 -37.96
C GLU A 498 -6.71 -18.40 -36.53
N ILE A 499 -7.62 -17.43 -36.35
CA ILE A 499 -8.02 -16.95 -35.01
C ILE A 499 -8.55 -18.10 -34.16
N ILE A 500 -9.47 -18.90 -34.69
CA ILE A 500 -10.03 -20.06 -33.99
C ILE A 500 -8.94 -21.07 -33.62
N ALA A 501 -8.01 -21.34 -34.53
CA ALA A 501 -6.89 -22.24 -34.28
C ALA A 501 -5.97 -21.71 -33.17
N LYS A 502 -5.67 -20.41 -33.16
CA LYS A 502 -4.87 -19.75 -32.12
C LYS A 502 -5.58 -19.77 -30.76
N THR A 503 -6.88 -19.47 -30.71
CA THR A 503 -7.69 -19.56 -29.48
C THR A 503 -7.67 -20.99 -28.93
N LYS A 504 -7.83 -21.99 -29.79
CA LYS A 504 -7.76 -23.40 -29.38
C LYS A 504 -6.36 -23.77 -28.87
N ALA A 505 -5.30 -23.35 -29.56
CA ALA A 505 -3.92 -23.61 -29.13
C ALA A 505 -3.59 -22.95 -27.79
N LEU A 506 -4.09 -21.72 -27.55
CA LEU A 506 -3.97 -21.05 -26.26
C LEU A 506 -4.71 -21.83 -25.17
N GLN A 507 -5.95 -22.25 -25.42
CA GLN A 507 -6.73 -23.06 -24.48
C GLN A 507 -6.02 -24.38 -24.15
N GLU A 508 -5.53 -25.10 -25.17
CA GLU A 508 -4.75 -26.33 -24.99
C GLU A 508 -3.48 -26.07 -24.15
N ARG A 509 -2.77 -24.94 -24.36
CA ARG A 509 -1.61 -24.54 -23.54
C ARG A 509 -1.99 -24.22 -22.10
N GLN A 510 -3.12 -23.56 -21.87
CA GLN A 510 -3.63 -23.22 -20.52
C GLN A 510 -4.07 -24.45 -19.73
N ASP A 511 -4.67 -25.43 -20.42
CA ASP A 511 -5.15 -26.67 -19.82
C ASP A 511 -4.04 -27.72 -19.62
N THR A 512 -2.88 -27.54 -20.25
CA THR A 512 -1.74 -28.46 -20.14
C THR A 512 -1.11 -28.34 -18.75
N PRO A 513 -1.04 -29.42 -17.95
CA PRO A 513 -0.41 -29.38 -16.64
C PRO A 513 1.09 -29.07 -16.72
N ASP A 514 1.56 -28.12 -15.91
CA ASP A 514 2.98 -27.79 -15.82
C ASP A 514 3.78 -28.90 -15.13
N ASN A 515 4.99 -29.18 -15.64
CA ASN A 515 5.92 -30.09 -14.98
C ASN A 515 6.67 -29.37 -13.86
N LEU A 516 6.12 -29.46 -12.64
CA LEU A 516 6.66 -28.78 -11.46
C LEU A 516 8.08 -29.22 -11.05
N GLU A 517 8.56 -30.38 -11.52
CA GLU A 517 9.93 -30.86 -11.26
C GLU A 517 11.01 -30.00 -11.93
N LEU A 518 10.62 -29.17 -12.91
CA LEU A 518 11.53 -28.22 -13.57
C LEU A 518 11.80 -26.99 -12.70
N LEU A 519 10.92 -26.69 -11.74
CA LEU A 519 11.07 -25.55 -10.85
C LEU A 519 11.73 -25.96 -9.53
N PRO A 520 12.64 -25.13 -9.02
CA PRO A 520 13.16 -25.33 -7.68
C PRO A 520 12.03 -25.23 -6.64
N LYS A 521 12.28 -25.72 -5.44
CA LYS A 521 11.39 -25.54 -4.29
C LYS A 521 12.14 -25.48 -2.98
N VAL A 522 11.49 -24.88 -2.00
CA VAL A 522 11.73 -25.16 -0.59
C VAL A 522 10.66 -26.13 -0.06
N GLY A 523 11.03 -26.94 0.91
CA GLY A 523 10.13 -27.86 1.63
C GLY A 523 9.97 -27.45 3.10
N LEU A 524 9.13 -28.19 3.83
CA LEU A 524 8.95 -27.96 5.27
C LEU A 524 10.25 -28.09 6.07
N GLU A 525 11.23 -28.86 5.58
CA GLU A 525 12.56 -28.99 6.18
C GLU A 525 13.42 -27.71 6.10
N ASP A 526 13.08 -26.79 5.18
CA ASP A 526 13.79 -25.52 5.02
C ASP A 526 13.19 -24.41 5.90
N VAL A 527 12.07 -24.68 6.57
CA VAL A 527 11.43 -23.75 7.50
C VAL A 527 12.26 -23.68 8.79
N PRO A 528 12.68 -22.48 9.25
CA PRO A 528 13.42 -22.36 10.50
C PRO A 528 12.69 -23.00 11.68
N ALA A 529 13.42 -23.70 12.55
CA ALA A 529 12.82 -24.42 13.67
C ALA A 529 12.20 -23.48 14.73
N ASP A 530 12.82 -22.32 14.97
CA ASP A 530 12.31 -21.30 15.89
C ASP A 530 11.86 -20.05 15.13
N LEU A 531 10.89 -19.35 15.73
CA LEU A 531 10.39 -18.06 15.29
C LEU A 531 11.19 -16.96 16.00
N HIS A 532 11.85 -16.08 15.24
CA HIS A 532 12.46 -14.89 15.81
C HIS A 532 11.36 -13.98 16.36
N ILE A 533 11.45 -13.64 17.65
CA ILE A 533 10.51 -12.72 18.32
C ILE A 533 11.34 -11.74 19.13
N VAL A 534 11.31 -10.48 18.73
CA VAL A 534 11.94 -9.38 19.45
C VAL A 534 11.50 -9.37 20.91
N GLN A 535 12.45 -9.27 21.82
CA GLN A 535 12.22 -9.21 23.26
C GLN A 535 12.40 -7.78 23.77
N GLY A 536 11.43 -7.32 24.55
CA GLY A 536 11.49 -6.04 25.24
C GLY A 536 11.90 -6.21 26.69
N GLN A 537 12.34 -5.12 27.30
CA GLN A 537 12.62 -5.02 28.72
C GLN A 537 11.44 -4.32 29.41
N LEU A 538 10.88 -4.96 30.43
CA LEU A 538 9.91 -4.31 31.29
C LEU A 538 10.65 -3.40 32.27
N ARG A 539 10.26 -2.13 32.29
CA ARG A 539 10.69 -1.13 33.28
C ARG A 539 9.46 -0.65 34.05
N GLU A 540 9.72 -0.12 35.24
CA GLU A 540 8.71 0.53 36.07
C GLU A 540 9.03 2.02 36.08
N ILE A 541 8.04 2.84 35.74
CA ILE A 541 8.09 4.30 35.87
C ILE A 541 6.96 4.76 36.77
N ILE A 542 7.07 5.97 37.30
CA ILE A 542 5.98 6.59 38.07
C ILE A 542 5.07 7.37 37.11
N CYS A 543 3.81 6.96 37.03
CA CYS A 543 2.75 7.74 36.35
C CYS A 543 1.61 7.93 37.34
N ASN A 544 1.23 9.18 37.61
CA ASN A 544 0.19 9.53 38.57
C ASN A 544 0.41 8.96 39.97
N ARG A 545 1.67 8.99 40.43
CA ARG A 545 2.11 8.41 41.72
C ARG A 545 1.85 6.89 41.85
N MET A 546 1.71 6.19 40.73
CA MET A 546 1.56 4.74 40.68
C MET A 546 2.69 4.12 39.85
N ASP A 547 3.18 2.97 40.31
CA ASP A 547 4.12 2.15 39.54
C ASP A 547 3.43 1.68 38.26
N THR A 548 4.01 2.07 37.13
CA THR A 548 3.41 1.92 35.80
C THR A 548 4.38 1.22 34.86
N PRO A 549 3.94 0.16 34.15
CA PRO A 549 4.76 -0.55 33.18
C PRO A 549 5.20 0.34 32.01
N LEU A 550 6.50 0.27 31.67
CA LEU A 550 7.06 0.75 30.42
C LEU A 550 7.75 -0.43 29.71
N ASN A 551 7.30 -0.72 28.50
CA ASN A 551 7.89 -1.73 27.62
C ASN A 551 8.98 -1.05 26.76
N LEU A 552 10.24 -1.31 27.08
CA LEU A 552 11.39 -0.74 26.39
C LEU A 552 11.94 -1.73 25.37
N TYR A 553 12.11 -1.31 24.12
CA TYR A 553 12.73 -2.09 23.08
C TYR A 553 13.91 -1.33 22.48
N HIS A 554 15.04 -2.03 22.32
CA HIS A 554 16.19 -1.48 21.61
C HIS A 554 16.17 -1.95 20.16
N ALA A 555 16.24 -0.99 19.24
CA ALA A 555 16.28 -1.26 17.81
C ALA A 555 17.13 -0.18 17.12
N GLY A 556 17.72 -0.52 15.97
CA GLY A 556 18.35 0.45 15.09
C GLY A 556 17.28 1.30 14.43
N THR A 557 16.96 2.45 15.03
CA THR A 557 15.86 3.33 14.62
C THR A 557 16.34 4.56 13.85
N ASN A 558 17.60 4.60 13.44
CA ASN A 558 18.18 5.71 12.66
C ASN A 558 18.01 7.08 13.35
N GLY A 559 18.27 7.14 14.66
CA GLY A 559 18.15 8.37 15.46
C GLY A 559 16.71 8.82 15.77
N ILE A 560 15.70 8.01 15.45
CA ILE A 560 14.28 8.24 15.80
C ILE A 560 13.92 7.47 17.07
N TYR A 561 13.05 8.01 17.92
CA TYR A 561 12.36 7.20 18.92
C TYR A 561 10.87 7.11 18.60
N TYR A 562 10.27 5.99 18.97
CA TYR A 562 8.84 5.74 18.85
C TYR A 562 8.28 5.59 20.26
N GLN A 563 7.39 6.50 20.64
CA GLN A 563 6.72 6.48 21.93
C GLN A 563 5.24 6.17 21.72
N GLN A 564 4.73 5.23 22.52
CA GLN A 564 3.30 5.00 22.62
C GLN A 564 2.82 4.97 24.07
N VAL A 565 1.62 5.50 24.28
CA VAL A 565 0.86 5.33 25.53
C VAL A 565 -0.27 4.34 25.25
N LEU A 566 -0.29 3.28 26.03
CA LEU A 566 -1.19 2.14 25.90
C LEU A 566 -2.23 2.23 27.02
N ILE A 567 -3.49 2.45 26.67
CA ILE A 567 -4.56 2.69 27.63
C ILE A 567 -5.59 1.58 27.51
N GLN A 568 -5.89 0.88 28.61
CA GLN A 568 -6.90 -0.18 28.58
C GLN A 568 -8.29 0.45 28.44
N ILE A 569 -9.02 0.12 27.36
CA ILE A 569 -10.31 0.75 27.06
C ILE A 569 -11.40 0.12 27.95
N PRO A 570 -12.21 0.92 28.68
CA PRO A 570 -13.37 0.41 29.41
C PRO A 570 -14.42 -0.24 28.50
N ASP A 571 -15.09 -1.31 28.97
CA ASP A 571 -16.04 -2.10 28.17
C ASP A 571 -17.23 -1.29 27.60
N ASP A 572 -17.71 -0.29 28.33
CA ASP A 572 -18.78 0.62 27.87
C ASP A 572 -18.28 1.53 26.74
N VAL A 573 -17.03 1.99 26.80
CA VAL A 573 -16.38 2.75 25.72
C VAL A 573 -16.19 1.88 24.47
N VAL A 574 -15.78 0.61 24.62
CA VAL A 574 -15.60 -0.33 23.49
C VAL A 574 -16.89 -0.51 22.68
N LYS A 575 -18.03 -0.52 23.37
CA LYS A 575 -19.37 -0.70 22.79
C LYS A 575 -19.92 0.58 22.17
N SER A 576 -19.49 1.76 22.62
CA SER A 576 -20.02 3.03 22.14
C SER A 576 -19.72 3.26 20.65
N PRO A 577 -20.72 3.61 19.81
CA PRO A 577 -20.49 3.96 18.41
C PRO A 577 -19.72 5.29 18.25
N TYR A 578 -19.75 6.15 19.28
CA TYR A 578 -19.06 7.44 19.28
C TYR A 578 -17.56 7.34 19.53
N PHE A 579 -17.08 6.25 20.14
CA PHE A 579 -15.67 6.06 20.46
C PHE A 579 -14.77 6.20 19.22
N ASN A 580 -15.19 5.58 18.12
CA ASN A 580 -14.47 5.66 16.86
C ASN A 580 -14.37 7.11 16.34
N LEU A 581 -15.31 8.01 16.67
CA LEU A 581 -15.30 9.41 16.22
C LEU A 581 -14.32 10.26 17.02
N LEU A 582 -14.08 9.96 18.30
CA LEU A 582 -13.09 10.65 19.10
C LEU A 582 -11.68 10.50 18.51
N SER A 583 -11.37 9.31 17.97
CA SER A 583 -10.04 8.98 17.44
C SER A 583 -9.57 9.84 16.27
N ILE A 584 -10.49 10.48 15.52
CA ILE A 584 -10.13 11.35 14.39
C ILE A 584 -9.89 12.81 14.79
N LEU A 585 -10.11 13.18 16.07
CA LEU A 585 -9.92 14.55 16.53
C LEU A 585 -8.49 14.81 16.99
N MET A 586 -7.82 13.84 17.63
CA MET A 586 -6.49 14.06 18.19
C MET A 586 -5.47 14.38 17.08
N GLY A 587 -4.80 15.53 17.21
CA GLY A 587 -3.86 16.05 16.22
C GLY A 587 -4.51 16.87 15.09
N GLU A 588 -5.84 16.84 14.97
CA GLU A 588 -6.61 17.50 13.90
C GLU A 588 -7.46 18.67 14.37
N VAL A 589 -7.67 18.78 15.69
CA VAL A 589 -8.26 19.92 16.40
C VAL A 589 -7.25 20.47 17.40
N GLY A 590 -7.48 21.68 17.91
CA GLY A 590 -6.61 22.33 18.89
C GLY A 590 -6.48 21.58 20.22
N ALA A 591 -5.51 22.01 21.03
CA ALA A 591 -5.30 21.48 22.38
C ALA A 591 -4.77 22.55 23.34
N GLY A 592 -5.34 22.61 24.54
CA GLY A 592 -4.98 23.61 25.55
C GLY A 592 -5.23 25.02 25.06
N GLU A 593 -4.17 25.83 24.99
CA GLU A 593 -4.23 27.21 24.50
C GLU A 593 -4.15 27.34 22.97
N TYR A 594 -3.71 26.29 22.27
CA TYR A 594 -3.50 26.32 20.83
C TYR A 594 -4.80 26.00 20.08
N ASP A 595 -5.09 26.74 19.02
CA ASP A 595 -6.05 26.31 18.00
C ASP A 595 -5.48 25.20 17.10
N TYR A 596 -6.28 24.65 16.19
CA TYR A 596 -5.83 23.55 15.33
C TYR A 596 -4.66 23.92 14.40
N LEU A 597 -4.57 25.17 13.94
CA LEU A 597 -3.49 25.62 13.04
C LEU A 597 -2.18 25.77 13.81
N GLU A 598 -2.25 26.37 15.00
CA GLU A 598 -1.11 26.49 15.92
C GLU A 598 -0.61 25.11 16.36
N LEU A 599 -1.52 24.19 16.69
CA LEU A 599 -1.17 22.84 17.08
C LEU A 599 -0.53 22.06 15.92
N GLN A 600 -1.01 22.20 14.68
CA GLN A 600 -0.39 21.57 13.52
C GLN A 600 1.04 22.09 13.27
N ASN A 601 1.27 23.40 13.38
CA ASN A 601 2.62 23.96 13.29
C ASN A 601 3.54 23.42 14.40
N LEU A 602 3.04 23.30 15.63
CA LEU A 602 3.78 22.71 16.73
C LEU A 602 4.12 21.24 16.45
N GLN A 603 3.16 20.46 15.93
CA GLN A 603 3.39 19.07 15.50
C GLN A 603 4.53 18.98 14.49
N THR A 604 4.48 19.75 13.41
CA THR A 604 5.53 19.81 12.39
C THR A 604 6.90 20.19 12.98
N ALA A 605 6.95 21.08 13.97
CA ALA A 605 8.22 21.54 14.54
C ALA A 605 8.96 20.51 15.42
N VAL A 606 8.22 19.56 16.00
CA VAL A 606 8.78 18.68 17.05
C VAL A 606 8.50 17.20 16.89
N SER A 607 7.56 16.77 16.04
CA SER A 607 7.12 15.37 15.94
C SER A 607 6.89 14.94 14.49
N GLY A 608 6.93 13.65 14.21
CA GLY A 608 6.44 13.06 12.96
C GLY A 608 4.93 12.83 12.91
N GLY A 609 4.17 13.60 13.70
CA GLY A 609 2.72 13.47 13.84
C GLY A 609 2.29 12.77 15.14
N LEU A 610 1.03 12.99 15.47
CA LEU A 610 0.34 12.40 16.62
C LEU A 610 -0.74 11.44 16.12
N GLY A 611 -0.96 10.35 16.84
CA GLY A 611 -1.99 9.37 16.49
C GLY A 611 -2.79 8.90 17.69
N MET A 612 -4.08 8.65 17.46
CA MET A 612 -4.96 7.95 18.39
C MET A 612 -5.62 6.78 17.68
N GLY A 613 -5.26 5.56 18.07
CA GLY A 613 -5.76 4.33 17.48
C GLY A 613 -6.34 3.38 18.53
N ALA A 614 -7.05 2.35 18.09
CA ALA A 614 -7.53 1.27 18.94
C ALA A 614 -7.07 -0.09 18.40
N SER A 615 -6.47 -0.88 19.29
CA SER A 615 -6.07 -2.26 19.04
C SER A 615 -7.04 -3.18 19.76
N LEU A 616 -7.99 -3.73 18.99
CA LEU A 616 -9.03 -4.64 19.48
C LEU A 616 -8.77 -6.06 18.97
N ARG A 617 -8.91 -7.04 19.87
CA ARG A 617 -8.79 -8.47 19.57
C ARG A 617 -9.76 -9.26 20.43
N SER A 618 -10.30 -10.35 19.91
CA SER A 618 -10.98 -11.32 20.77
C SER A 618 -9.95 -11.98 21.69
N LYS A 619 -10.37 -12.29 22.91
CA LYS A 619 -9.49 -13.00 23.84
C LYS A 619 -9.13 -14.36 23.24
N VAL A 620 -7.91 -14.83 23.50
CA VAL A 620 -7.35 -16.02 22.82
C VAL A 620 -8.15 -17.31 23.07
N ASP A 621 -8.92 -17.35 24.16
CA ASP A 621 -9.60 -18.51 24.74
C ASP A 621 -11.09 -18.24 25.06
N ASP A 622 -11.62 -17.07 24.70
CA ASP A 622 -13.00 -16.67 25.02
C ASP A 622 -13.55 -15.70 23.96
N LYS A 623 -14.42 -16.20 23.08
CA LYS A 623 -14.98 -15.42 21.96
C LYS A 623 -15.94 -14.29 22.38
N ASP A 624 -16.44 -14.32 23.62
CA ASP A 624 -17.41 -13.36 24.13
C ASP A 624 -16.73 -12.17 24.85
N LYS A 625 -15.38 -12.15 24.88
CA LYS A 625 -14.59 -11.07 25.48
C LYS A 625 -13.64 -10.41 24.49
N ILE A 626 -13.53 -9.09 24.61
CA ILE A 626 -12.64 -8.26 23.79
C ILE A 626 -11.48 -7.78 24.66
N SER A 627 -10.25 -8.01 24.20
CA SER A 627 -9.07 -7.30 24.66
C SER A 627 -8.97 -5.98 23.90
N ALA A 628 -9.06 -4.86 24.61
CA ALA A 628 -9.21 -3.54 24.02
C ALA A 628 -8.20 -2.54 24.58
N TRP A 629 -7.33 -2.03 23.71
CA TRP A 629 -6.29 -1.08 24.05
C TRP A 629 -6.34 0.13 23.12
N LEU A 630 -6.38 1.33 23.68
CA LEU A 630 -6.16 2.58 22.96
C LEU A 630 -4.66 2.84 22.91
N THR A 631 -4.20 3.34 21.77
CA THR A 631 -2.79 3.58 21.48
C THR A 631 -2.64 5.04 21.09
N LEU A 632 -1.97 5.83 21.93
CA LEU A 632 -1.55 7.18 21.61
C LEU A 632 -0.12 7.10 21.09
N THR A 633 0.17 7.63 19.91
CA THR A 633 1.45 7.42 19.24
C THR A 633 2.10 8.74 18.86
N THR A 634 3.41 8.85 19.09
CA THR A 634 4.26 9.88 18.50
C THR A 634 5.62 9.28 18.14
N LYS A 635 6.30 9.93 17.21
CA LYS A 635 7.68 9.62 16.83
C LYS A 635 8.43 10.93 16.64
N SER A 636 9.73 10.95 16.94
CA SER A 636 10.56 12.12 16.68
C SER A 636 12.05 11.77 16.68
N LEU A 637 12.89 12.71 16.23
CA LEU A 637 14.33 12.61 16.42
C LEU A 637 14.66 12.60 17.91
N THR A 638 15.66 11.83 18.31
CA THR A 638 16.10 11.65 19.72
C THR A 638 16.46 12.92 20.48
N GLN A 639 16.64 14.05 19.78
CA GLN A 639 16.92 15.36 20.38
C GLN A 639 15.65 16.19 20.66
N LYS A 640 14.48 15.79 20.13
CA LYS A 640 13.21 16.52 20.18
C LYS A 640 12.26 15.90 21.20
N PHE A 641 12.51 16.18 22.48
CA PHE A 641 11.68 15.70 23.61
C PHE A 641 10.30 16.36 23.66
N ASP A 642 10.15 17.54 23.06
CA ASP A 642 8.89 18.29 23.01
C ASP A 642 7.75 17.47 22.40
N ALA A 643 8.03 16.48 21.56
CA ALA A 643 7.01 15.57 21.02
C ALA A 643 6.30 14.75 22.12
N ILE A 644 7.00 14.39 23.20
CA ILE A 644 6.44 13.65 24.34
C ILE A 644 5.46 14.55 25.10
N HIS A 645 5.83 15.83 25.31
CA HIS A 645 4.97 16.85 25.91
C HIS A 645 3.74 17.12 25.04
N LEU A 646 3.96 17.24 23.73
CA LEU A 646 2.90 17.49 22.76
C LEU A 646 1.89 16.34 22.71
N LEU A 647 2.35 15.07 22.77
CA LEU A 647 1.46 13.92 22.83
C LEU A 647 0.56 13.98 24.07
N LYS A 648 1.12 14.33 25.23
CA LYS A 648 0.36 14.52 26.46
C LYS A 648 -0.63 15.69 26.34
N LEU A 649 -0.19 16.84 25.84
CA LEU A 649 -1.03 18.03 25.67
C LEU A 649 -2.23 17.74 24.77
N ALA A 650 -1.98 17.15 23.59
CA ALA A 650 -3.00 16.83 22.60
C ALA A 650 -4.02 15.81 23.11
N PHE A 651 -3.58 14.87 23.95
CA PHE A 651 -4.50 13.91 24.57
C PHE A 651 -5.25 14.51 25.77
N GLU A 652 -4.57 15.16 26.72
CA GLU A 652 -5.20 15.59 27.98
C GLU A 652 -6.05 16.85 27.84
N GLN A 653 -5.66 17.77 26.96
CA GLN A 653 -6.30 19.06 26.78
C GLN A 653 -6.95 19.21 25.39
N LEU A 654 -7.42 18.09 24.82
CA LEU A 654 -8.12 18.07 23.54
C LEU A 654 -9.28 19.08 23.54
N ARG A 655 -9.32 19.94 22.52
CA ARG A 655 -10.37 20.94 22.37
C ARG A 655 -11.58 20.37 21.64
N PHE A 656 -12.75 20.87 22.02
CA PHE A 656 -14.05 20.48 21.45
C PHE A 656 -14.89 21.70 21.05
N ASP A 657 -14.29 22.88 21.03
CA ASP A 657 -14.93 24.17 20.73
C ASP A 657 -14.74 24.62 19.27
N GLU A 658 -14.05 23.82 18.45
CA GLU A 658 -13.79 24.08 17.03
C GLU A 658 -14.85 23.43 16.12
N LYS A 659 -16.08 23.94 16.21
CA LYS A 659 -17.26 23.33 15.56
C LYS A 659 -17.11 23.08 14.07
N GLU A 660 -16.67 24.08 13.32
CA GLU A 660 -16.53 23.98 11.86
C GLU A 660 -15.52 22.90 11.47
N ARG A 661 -14.35 22.87 12.13
CA ARG A 661 -13.32 21.84 11.93
C ARG A 661 -13.81 20.43 12.29
N ILE A 662 -14.52 20.26 13.41
CA ILE A 662 -15.05 18.95 13.81
C ILE A 662 -16.08 18.43 12.79
N ILE A 663 -16.98 19.29 12.30
CA ILE A 663 -17.94 18.92 11.26
C ILE A 663 -17.21 18.54 9.97
N GLU A 664 -16.21 19.33 9.56
CA GLU A 664 -15.38 19.06 8.39
C GLU A 664 -14.71 17.67 8.49
N LEU A 665 -14.06 17.35 9.61
CA LEU A 665 -13.40 16.05 9.83
C LEU A 665 -14.38 14.87 9.75
N LEU A 666 -15.59 15.02 10.27
CA LEU A 666 -16.64 13.99 10.19
C LEU A 666 -17.18 13.83 8.76
N GLN A 667 -17.33 14.92 8.02
CA GLN A 667 -17.69 14.90 6.59
C GLN A 667 -16.59 14.21 5.77
N GLN A 668 -15.33 14.59 5.96
CA GLN A 668 -14.19 13.94 5.30
C GLN A 668 -14.13 12.44 5.62
N ARG A 669 -14.38 12.05 6.88
CA ARG A 669 -14.46 10.64 7.27
C ARG A 669 -15.59 9.90 6.53
N LYS A 670 -16.78 10.49 6.47
CA LYS A 670 -17.93 9.93 5.74
C LYS A 670 -17.58 9.72 4.26
N THR A 671 -17.07 10.74 3.58
CA THR A 671 -16.69 10.67 2.17
C THR A 671 -15.61 9.62 1.92
N ARG A 672 -14.55 9.58 2.74
CA ARG A 672 -13.50 8.54 2.67
C ARG A 672 -14.03 7.13 2.94
N TRP A 673 -15.06 6.99 3.75
CA TRP A 673 -15.68 5.68 4.00
C TRP A 673 -16.53 5.26 2.79
N GLN A 674 -17.35 6.16 2.23
CA GLN A 674 -18.15 5.91 1.03
C GLN A 674 -17.28 5.54 -0.18
N SER A 675 -16.17 6.24 -0.42
CA SER A 675 -15.29 5.97 -1.57
C SER A 675 -14.61 4.59 -1.49
N ARG A 676 -14.44 4.02 -0.30
CA ARG A 676 -13.83 2.70 -0.08
C ARG A 676 -14.79 1.53 -0.27
N LEU A 677 -16.11 1.76 -0.35
CA LEU A 677 -17.10 0.69 -0.39
C LEU A 677 -16.90 -0.28 -1.56
N SER A 678 -16.63 0.23 -2.76
CA SER A 678 -16.43 -0.59 -3.96
C SER A 678 -15.14 -1.44 -3.88
N GLY A 679 -14.08 -0.91 -3.25
CA GLY A 679 -12.83 -1.65 -3.03
C GLY A 679 -12.88 -2.64 -1.87
N ALA A 680 -13.68 -2.38 -0.84
CA ALA A 680 -13.74 -3.17 0.39
C ALA A 680 -15.03 -4.00 0.56
N GLY A 681 -15.85 -4.13 -0.48
CA GLY A 681 -17.16 -4.81 -0.41
C GLY A 681 -17.11 -6.24 0.14
N HIS A 682 -16.07 -7.00 -0.20
CA HIS A 682 -15.85 -8.36 0.31
C HIS A 682 -15.62 -8.39 1.83
N SER A 683 -14.90 -7.42 2.38
CA SER A 683 -14.68 -7.30 3.83
C SER A 683 -15.98 -7.03 4.58
N TYR A 684 -16.84 -6.16 4.03
CA TYR A 684 -18.18 -5.93 4.59
C TYR A 684 -19.06 -7.17 4.48
N ALA A 685 -19.07 -7.86 3.34
CA ALA A 685 -19.83 -9.10 3.18
C ALA A 685 -19.39 -10.15 4.23
N MET A 686 -18.08 -10.33 4.44
CA MET A 686 -17.55 -11.22 5.47
C MET A 686 -17.94 -10.77 6.89
N GLN A 687 -17.84 -9.48 7.21
CA GLN A 687 -18.24 -8.92 8.50
C GLN A 687 -19.73 -9.17 8.79
N ILE A 688 -20.60 -8.90 7.82
CA ILE A 688 -22.05 -9.13 7.92
C ILE A 688 -22.34 -10.62 8.12
N ALA A 689 -21.67 -11.50 7.37
CA ALA A 689 -21.87 -12.95 7.52
C ALA A 689 -21.42 -13.46 8.90
N SER A 690 -20.33 -12.92 9.47
CA SER A 690 -19.80 -13.36 10.77
C SER A 690 -20.34 -12.60 11.99
N ARG A 691 -21.28 -11.65 11.80
CA ARG A 691 -21.62 -10.60 12.77
C ARG A 691 -21.96 -11.07 14.20
N ASN A 692 -22.49 -12.28 14.40
CA ASN A 692 -22.86 -12.78 15.74
C ASN A 692 -21.95 -13.89 16.27
N MET A 693 -20.80 -14.14 15.65
CA MET A 693 -19.95 -15.29 16.00
C MET A 693 -18.99 -15.02 17.18
N SER A 694 -18.69 -13.75 17.45
CA SER A 694 -17.92 -13.29 18.60
C SER A 694 -18.36 -11.88 19.02
N ALA A 695 -18.02 -11.47 20.25
CA ALA A 695 -18.30 -10.11 20.73
C ALA A 695 -17.63 -9.03 19.86
N LEU A 696 -16.43 -9.32 19.34
CA LEU A 696 -15.72 -8.39 18.45
C LEU A 696 -16.39 -8.32 17.07
N ALA A 697 -16.84 -9.44 16.50
CA ALA A 697 -17.55 -9.44 15.22
C ALA A 697 -18.85 -8.61 15.30
N GLN A 698 -19.57 -8.72 16.42
CA GLN A 698 -20.77 -7.94 16.67
C GLN A 698 -20.46 -6.45 16.77
N ARG A 699 -19.44 -6.10 17.56
CA ARG A 699 -18.98 -4.72 17.72
C ARG A 699 -18.54 -4.12 16.38
N ASP A 700 -17.83 -4.86 15.54
CA ASP A 700 -17.38 -4.38 14.24
C ASP A 700 -18.55 -4.20 13.26
N TYR A 701 -19.50 -5.15 13.20
CA TYR A 701 -20.71 -4.98 12.40
C TYR A 701 -21.48 -3.69 12.79
N GLN A 702 -21.62 -3.42 14.10
CA GLN A 702 -22.38 -2.29 14.60
C GLN A 702 -21.64 -0.94 14.52
N ASN A 703 -20.30 -0.92 14.72
CA ASN A 703 -19.55 0.34 14.89
C ASN A 703 -18.64 0.67 13.69
N THR A 704 -18.36 -0.30 12.81
CA THR A 704 -17.50 -0.12 11.63
C THR A 704 -18.09 -0.76 10.37
N GLY A 705 -19.35 -1.22 10.40
CA GLY A 705 -20.06 -1.78 9.24
C GLY A 705 -20.87 -0.76 8.44
N LEU A 706 -21.62 -1.25 7.45
CA LEU A 706 -22.41 -0.40 6.54
C LEU A 706 -23.56 0.35 7.24
N GLY A 707 -24.13 -0.23 8.29
CA GLY A 707 -25.11 0.45 9.14
C GLY A 707 -24.50 1.64 9.89
N ALA A 708 -23.27 1.49 10.38
CA ALA A 708 -22.54 2.58 11.03
C ALA A 708 -22.22 3.74 10.06
N LEU A 709 -22.02 3.43 8.77
CA LEU A 709 -21.86 4.45 7.74
C LEU A 709 -23.15 5.25 7.52
N ASN A 710 -24.31 4.58 7.42
CA ASN A 710 -25.61 5.25 7.34
C ASN A 710 -25.84 6.15 8.57
N TRP A 711 -25.59 5.61 9.76
CA TRP A 711 -25.68 6.35 11.02
C TRP A 711 -24.76 7.57 11.03
N LEU A 712 -23.51 7.45 10.58
CA LEU A 712 -22.60 8.59 10.47
C LEU A 712 -23.14 9.64 9.49
N GLY A 713 -23.69 9.22 8.36
CA GLY A 713 -24.32 10.12 7.39
C GLY A 713 -25.49 10.91 7.99
N GLU A 714 -26.37 10.23 8.72
CA GLU A 714 -27.49 10.84 9.43
C GLU A 714 -27.03 11.76 10.56
N LEU A 715 -26.05 11.34 11.34
CA LEU A 715 -25.45 12.14 12.41
C LEU A 715 -24.86 13.44 11.86
N VAL A 716 -24.03 13.36 10.81
CA VAL A 716 -23.42 14.54 10.18
C VAL A 716 -24.49 15.49 9.67
N ASN A 717 -25.51 14.98 8.96
CA ASN A 717 -26.61 15.82 8.48
C ASN A 717 -27.34 16.53 9.63
N LYS A 718 -27.56 15.83 10.75
CA LYS A 718 -28.24 16.38 11.92
C LYS A 718 -27.42 17.46 12.62
N ILE A 719 -26.15 17.20 12.93
CA ILE A 719 -25.29 18.15 13.68
C ILE A 719 -24.94 19.41 12.86
N THR A 720 -25.02 19.36 11.53
CA THR A 720 -24.85 20.55 10.68
C THR A 720 -26.08 21.48 10.72
N GLN A 721 -27.26 20.96 11.06
CA GLN A 721 -28.52 21.71 11.02
C GLN A 721 -29.06 22.08 12.42
N ASP A 722 -28.63 21.36 13.46
CA ASP A 722 -29.14 21.48 14.83
C ASP A 722 -28.00 21.58 15.85
N ASP A 723 -27.85 22.77 16.44
CA ASP A 723 -26.84 23.07 17.46
C ASP A 723 -27.01 22.22 18.72
N ALA A 724 -28.23 21.89 19.12
CA ALA A 724 -28.46 21.05 20.30
C ALA A 724 -28.01 19.60 20.04
N ALA A 725 -28.14 19.11 18.80
CA ALA A 725 -27.63 17.81 18.41
C ALA A 725 -26.10 17.78 18.37
N TYR A 726 -25.47 18.88 17.93
CA TYR A 726 -24.02 19.05 18.00
C TYR A 726 -23.52 19.05 19.44
N ASP A 727 -24.16 19.82 20.32
CA ASP A 727 -23.80 19.89 21.75
C ASP A 727 -23.92 18.52 22.44
N ALA A 728 -24.95 17.74 22.09
CA ALA A 728 -25.13 16.38 22.59
C ALA A 728 -24.01 15.43 22.13
N LEU A 729 -23.57 15.53 20.86
CA LEU A 729 -22.41 14.77 20.36
C LEU A 729 -21.15 15.13 21.14
N ILE A 730 -20.88 16.43 21.32
CA ILE A 730 -19.69 16.88 22.04
C ILE A 730 -19.70 16.44 23.50
N ALA A 731 -20.87 16.46 24.16
CA ALA A 731 -21.01 15.93 25.51
C ALA A 731 -20.60 14.44 25.57
N GLU A 732 -21.09 13.61 24.65
CA GLU A 732 -20.70 12.19 24.58
C GLU A 732 -19.21 11.98 24.33
N LEU A 733 -18.61 12.74 23.41
CA LEU A 733 -17.17 12.66 23.14
C LEU A 733 -16.33 13.05 24.38
N LYS A 734 -16.74 14.09 25.12
CA LYS A 734 -16.10 14.49 26.38
C LYS A 734 -16.24 13.43 27.48
N HIS A 735 -17.39 12.75 27.54
CA HIS A 735 -17.62 11.66 28.48
C HIS A 735 -16.69 10.47 28.21
N ILE A 736 -16.58 10.06 26.94
CA ILE A 736 -15.64 9.01 26.51
C ILE A 736 -14.20 9.41 26.80
N HIS A 737 -13.83 10.64 26.44
CA HIS A 737 -12.48 11.17 26.66
C HIS A 737 -12.10 11.15 28.15
N THR A 738 -12.99 11.57 29.04
CA THR A 738 -12.78 11.56 30.49
C THR A 738 -12.56 10.14 31.02
N LYS A 739 -13.34 9.15 30.56
CA LYS A 739 -13.13 7.73 30.92
C LYS A 739 -11.77 7.21 30.46
N LEU A 740 -11.34 7.57 29.26
CA LEU A 740 -10.01 7.19 28.74
C LEU A 740 -8.88 7.87 29.53
N LEU A 741 -9.07 9.11 29.96
CA LEU A 741 -8.12 9.83 30.80
C LEU A 741 -7.95 9.16 32.17
N GLN A 742 -9.02 8.63 32.75
CA GLN A 742 -9.00 7.91 34.03
C GLN A 742 -8.48 6.46 33.91
N ALA A 743 -8.47 5.89 32.70
CA ALA A 743 -8.12 4.50 32.50
C ALA A 743 -6.62 4.21 32.77
N PRO A 744 -6.29 2.97 33.21
CA PRO A 744 -4.91 2.54 33.42
C PRO A 744 -4.07 2.69 32.17
N LYS A 745 -2.84 3.21 32.35
CA LYS A 745 -1.88 3.44 31.27
C LYS A 745 -0.69 2.51 31.41
N GLN A 746 -0.08 2.20 30.29
CA GLN A 746 1.26 1.63 30.17
C GLN A 746 1.98 2.36 29.05
N PHE A 747 3.29 2.19 28.95
CA PHE A 747 4.10 2.86 27.94
C PHE A 747 4.84 1.85 27.08
N LEU A 748 5.12 2.24 25.85
CA LEU A 748 6.01 1.56 24.94
C LEU A 748 7.01 2.59 24.40
N LEU A 749 8.28 2.26 24.48
CA LEU A 749 9.37 3.05 23.90
C LEU A 749 10.24 2.14 23.03
N VAL A 750 10.43 2.52 21.78
CA VAL A 750 11.41 1.92 20.89
C VAL A 750 12.45 2.97 20.53
N CYS A 751 13.71 2.71 20.84
CA CYS A 751 14.82 3.62 20.55
C CYS A 751 16.15 2.87 20.52
N GLU A 752 17.23 3.57 20.17
CA GLU A 752 18.57 3.03 20.33
C GLU A 752 18.96 2.92 21.81
N GLU A 753 19.76 1.92 22.16
CA GLU A 753 20.11 1.60 23.55
C GLU A 753 20.72 2.79 24.30
N HIS A 754 21.60 3.54 23.64
CA HIS A 754 22.30 4.68 24.24
C HIS A 754 21.39 5.90 24.51
N GLN A 755 20.18 5.94 23.95
CA GLN A 755 19.19 7.02 24.15
C GLN A 755 18.13 6.67 25.22
N SER A 756 18.04 5.39 25.61
CA SER A 756 16.94 4.83 26.40
C SER A 756 16.74 5.51 27.75
N GLU A 757 17.79 5.62 28.58
CA GLU A 757 17.68 6.17 29.95
C GLU A 757 17.12 7.60 29.97
N ARG A 758 17.61 8.45 29.05
CA ARG A 758 17.15 9.85 28.93
C ARG A 758 15.69 9.94 28.49
N LEU A 759 15.28 9.13 27.52
CA LEU A 759 13.90 9.10 27.02
C LEU A 759 12.92 8.55 28.07
N VAL A 760 13.33 7.52 28.83
CA VAL A 760 12.52 6.97 29.93
C VAL A 760 12.33 8.00 31.04
N GLU A 761 13.38 8.71 31.44
CA GLU A 761 13.30 9.79 32.43
C GLU A 761 12.33 10.89 31.96
N GLU A 762 12.42 11.28 30.69
CA GLU A 762 11.54 12.30 30.13
C GLU A 762 10.07 11.86 30.08
N ILE A 763 9.79 10.63 29.64
CA ILE A 763 8.43 10.06 29.66
C ILE A 763 7.88 10.09 31.09
N GLN A 764 8.66 9.67 32.08
CA GLN A 764 8.23 9.72 33.47
C GLN A 764 7.92 11.16 33.91
N ASN A 765 8.82 12.11 33.66
CA ASN A 765 8.66 13.50 34.06
C ASN A 765 7.39 14.14 33.45
N VAL A 766 7.12 13.86 32.18
CA VAL A 766 5.95 14.37 31.45
C VAL A 766 4.66 13.76 31.98
N TRP A 767 4.64 12.44 32.17
CA TRP A 767 3.42 11.69 32.47
C TRP A 767 3.15 11.47 33.96
N ASP A 768 4.02 11.89 34.89
CA ASP A 768 3.83 11.74 36.34
C ASP A 768 2.61 12.51 36.88
N LYS A 769 2.23 13.64 36.25
CA LYS A 769 1.16 14.51 36.73
C LYS A 769 -0.03 14.51 35.79
N LEU A 770 -1.14 13.93 36.21
CA LEU A 770 -2.44 14.05 35.56
C LEU A 770 -3.38 14.87 36.45
N ASN A 771 -4.00 15.90 35.86
CA ASN A 771 -5.10 16.61 36.48
C ASN A 771 -6.39 16.23 35.75
N VAL A 772 -7.13 15.27 36.30
CA VAL A 772 -8.35 14.75 35.67
C VAL A 772 -9.51 14.81 36.63
N ASP A 773 -10.65 15.25 36.11
CA ASP A 773 -11.91 15.20 36.83
C ASP A 773 -12.23 13.73 37.17
N THR A 774 -12.59 13.48 38.43
CA THR A 774 -12.93 12.14 38.93
C THR A 774 -14.43 11.90 38.97
N ALA A 775 -15.22 12.84 38.46
CA ALA A 775 -16.65 12.66 38.30
C ALA A 775 -16.95 11.39 37.49
N ALA A 776 -17.90 10.60 38.01
CA ALA A 776 -18.41 9.45 37.30
C ALA A 776 -19.32 9.92 36.16
N THR A 777 -19.09 9.37 34.98
CA THR A 777 -19.83 9.72 33.78
C THR A 777 -20.47 8.48 33.18
N GLU A 778 -21.73 8.59 32.78
CA GLU A 778 -22.45 7.52 32.08
C GLU A 778 -22.46 7.81 30.58
N LEU A 779 -22.25 6.77 29.77
CA LEU A 779 -22.34 6.85 28.31
C LEU A 779 -23.75 6.46 27.86
N THR A 780 -24.22 7.10 26.79
CA THR A 780 -25.45 6.68 26.13
C THR A 780 -25.34 5.23 25.66
N GLN A 781 -26.26 4.38 26.11
CA GLN A 781 -26.40 3.02 25.62
C GLN A 781 -27.25 3.02 24.35
N VAL A 782 -26.75 2.34 23.31
CA VAL A 782 -27.48 2.13 22.06
C VAL A 782 -27.95 0.69 22.04
N GLU A 783 -29.27 0.50 21.92
CA GLU A 783 -29.85 -0.84 21.77
C GLU A 783 -29.37 -1.46 20.44
N GLN A 784 -28.97 -2.73 20.51
CA GLN A 784 -28.50 -3.49 19.35
C GLN A 784 -29.47 -4.63 19.07
N GLU A 785 -30.02 -4.66 17.86
CA GLU A 785 -30.78 -5.80 17.36
C GLU A 785 -29.81 -6.82 16.75
N ASN A 786 -29.98 -8.10 17.10
CA ASN A 786 -29.18 -9.19 16.57
C ASN A 786 -30.09 -10.29 16.04
N ASP A 787 -29.98 -10.57 14.76
CA ASP A 787 -30.57 -11.74 14.10
C ASP A 787 -29.49 -12.51 13.33
N ASN A 788 -29.77 -13.77 13.00
CA ASN A 788 -28.89 -14.62 12.19
C ASN A 788 -29.40 -14.76 10.75
N GLU A 789 -30.20 -13.81 10.26
CA GLU A 789 -30.75 -13.89 8.91
C GLU A 789 -29.66 -13.69 7.85
N HIS A 790 -29.93 -14.12 6.63
CA HIS A 790 -29.07 -13.79 5.51
C HIS A 790 -29.30 -12.33 5.13
N GLU A 791 -28.25 -11.52 5.11
CA GLU A 791 -28.37 -10.08 4.82
C GLU A 791 -27.73 -9.73 3.49
N ALA A 792 -28.42 -8.92 2.69
CA ALA A 792 -27.82 -8.31 1.52
C ALA A 792 -27.85 -6.78 1.61
N TRP A 793 -26.70 -6.15 1.39
CA TRP A 793 -26.54 -4.69 1.41
C TRP A 793 -26.33 -4.16 -0.01
N LEU A 794 -27.21 -3.26 -0.42
CA LEU A 794 -27.13 -2.61 -1.72
C LEU A 794 -26.27 -1.35 -1.67
N ILE A 795 -25.32 -1.23 -2.60
CA ILE A 795 -24.41 -0.09 -2.75
C ILE A 795 -24.30 0.34 -4.22
N GLN A 796 -23.74 1.52 -4.46
CA GLN A 796 -23.40 1.99 -5.81
C GLN A 796 -22.17 1.24 -6.33
N THR A 797 -22.39 0.19 -7.11
CA THR A 797 -21.33 -0.63 -7.73
C THR A 797 -21.90 -1.41 -8.91
N ASN A 798 -21.02 -1.96 -9.76
CA ASN A 798 -21.38 -2.78 -10.92
C ASN A 798 -21.07 -4.29 -10.73
N VAL A 799 -20.49 -4.66 -9.59
CA VAL A 799 -20.09 -6.03 -9.25
C VAL A 799 -20.54 -6.37 -7.83
N GLN A 800 -20.68 -7.66 -7.51
CA GLN A 800 -21.09 -8.09 -6.16
C GLN A 800 -19.97 -8.77 -5.38
N PHE A 801 -20.23 -8.96 -4.09
CA PHE A 801 -19.34 -9.57 -3.11
C PHE A 801 -20.15 -10.57 -2.29
N CYS A 802 -19.88 -11.86 -2.48
CA CYS A 802 -20.58 -12.93 -1.78
C CYS A 802 -19.75 -13.41 -0.60
N ALA A 803 -20.38 -13.68 0.54
CA ALA A 803 -19.72 -14.30 1.70
C ALA A 803 -20.61 -15.36 2.37
N SER A 804 -19.99 -16.41 2.89
CA SER A 804 -20.63 -17.40 3.77
C SER A 804 -19.74 -17.63 4.97
N ALA A 805 -20.28 -17.47 6.17
CA ALA A 805 -19.56 -17.68 7.41
C ALA A 805 -20.14 -18.85 8.21
N TYR A 806 -19.27 -19.61 8.85
CA TYR A 806 -19.57 -20.70 9.78
C TYR A 806 -18.94 -20.38 11.13
N GLN A 807 -19.65 -20.72 12.22
CA GLN A 807 -19.09 -20.57 13.56
C GLN A 807 -17.89 -21.52 13.70
N ALA A 808 -16.75 -20.94 14.04
CA ALA A 808 -15.51 -21.64 14.32
C ALA A 808 -15.09 -21.42 15.77
N VAL A 809 -13.83 -21.73 16.07
CA VAL A 809 -13.23 -21.72 17.41
C VAL A 809 -12.36 -20.49 17.64
N GLU A 810 -11.97 -20.26 18.88
CA GLU A 810 -10.98 -19.28 19.28
C GLU A 810 -9.56 -19.69 18.85
N VAL A 811 -8.66 -18.72 18.72
CA VAL A 811 -7.30 -18.94 18.19
C VAL A 811 -6.43 -19.87 19.06
N SER A 812 -6.72 -20.05 20.35
CA SER A 812 -5.99 -21.01 21.20
C SER A 812 -6.46 -22.46 21.05
N HIS A 813 -7.64 -22.68 20.47
CA HIS A 813 -8.21 -24.00 20.29
C HIS A 813 -7.33 -24.85 19.34
N PRO A 814 -7.16 -26.17 19.58
CA PRO A 814 -6.35 -27.04 18.72
C PRO A 814 -6.77 -27.04 17.25
N ASP A 815 -8.07 -26.90 16.96
CA ASP A 815 -8.60 -26.86 15.58
C ASP A 815 -8.34 -25.53 14.84
N ALA A 816 -7.85 -24.48 15.51
CA ALA A 816 -7.54 -23.22 14.84
C ALA A 816 -6.50 -23.40 13.72
N ALA A 817 -5.43 -24.17 13.98
CA ALA A 817 -4.38 -24.44 12.99
C ALA A 817 -4.91 -25.25 11.78
N PRO A 818 -5.61 -26.39 11.96
CA PRO A 818 -6.29 -27.08 10.85
C PRO A 818 -7.26 -26.19 10.06
N LEU A 819 -8.01 -25.30 10.70
CA LEU A 819 -8.93 -24.38 10.01
C LEU A 819 -8.19 -23.32 9.19
N MET A 820 -7.07 -22.80 9.71
CA MET A 820 -6.18 -21.89 8.95
C MET A 820 -5.65 -22.57 7.69
N VAL A 821 -5.11 -23.78 7.83
CA VAL A 821 -4.58 -24.56 6.70
C VAL A 821 -5.70 -24.96 5.74
N LEU A 822 -6.88 -25.35 6.24
CA LEU A 822 -8.04 -25.68 5.41
C LEU A 822 -8.43 -24.51 4.50
N ALA A 823 -8.45 -23.28 5.04
CA ALA A 823 -8.78 -22.09 4.26
C ALA A 823 -7.79 -21.87 3.09
N ALA A 824 -6.48 -21.95 3.37
CA ALA A 824 -5.45 -21.84 2.34
C ALA A 824 -5.53 -22.97 1.31
N TYR A 825 -5.80 -24.19 1.77
CA TYR A 825 -5.92 -25.38 0.93
C TYR A 825 -7.11 -25.29 -0.04
N LEU A 826 -8.31 -24.94 0.44
CA LEU A 826 -9.49 -24.75 -0.40
C LEU A 826 -9.32 -23.58 -1.38
N ARG A 827 -8.69 -22.49 -0.93
CA ARG A 827 -8.39 -21.33 -1.77
C ARG A 827 -7.53 -21.71 -2.96
N ASN A 828 -6.39 -22.35 -2.70
CA ASN A 828 -5.38 -22.64 -3.71
C ASN A 828 -5.74 -23.84 -4.58
N GLY A 829 -6.45 -24.83 -4.02
CA GLY A 829 -6.77 -26.10 -4.68
C GLY A 829 -8.07 -26.09 -5.51
N PHE A 830 -9.04 -25.21 -5.20
CA PHE A 830 -10.33 -25.21 -5.87
C PHE A 830 -10.90 -23.82 -6.12
N LEU A 831 -11.06 -23.01 -5.07
CA LEU A 831 -11.86 -21.78 -5.12
C LEU A 831 -11.29 -20.73 -6.07
N HIS A 832 -9.96 -20.57 -6.11
CA HIS A 832 -9.32 -19.61 -7.02
C HIS A 832 -9.65 -19.93 -8.48
N SER A 833 -9.51 -21.19 -8.91
CA SER A 833 -9.87 -21.59 -10.28
C SER A 833 -11.37 -21.47 -10.54
N ALA A 834 -12.22 -21.96 -9.63
CA ALA A 834 -13.67 -21.95 -9.82
C ALA A 834 -14.26 -20.53 -9.87
N ILE A 835 -13.80 -19.64 -8.99
CA ILE A 835 -14.39 -18.30 -8.80
C ILE A 835 -13.72 -17.26 -9.71
N ARG A 836 -12.39 -17.28 -9.83
CA ARG A 836 -11.65 -16.29 -10.64
C ARG A 836 -11.46 -16.74 -12.07
N GLU A 837 -10.78 -17.86 -12.30
CA GLU A 837 -10.40 -18.28 -13.66
C GLU A 837 -11.62 -18.64 -14.51
N LYS A 838 -12.54 -19.45 -13.97
CA LYS A 838 -13.75 -19.91 -14.67
C LYS A 838 -14.94 -18.98 -14.42
N GLY A 839 -15.04 -18.46 -13.20
CA GLY A 839 -16.16 -17.65 -12.75
C GLY A 839 -16.09 -16.17 -13.11
N GLY A 840 -14.92 -15.68 -13.54
CA GLY A 840 -14.72 -14.30 -13.96
C GLY A 840 -14.68 -13.27 -12.84
N ALA A 841 -14.65 -13.67 -11.57
CA ALA A 841 -14.44 -12.74 -10.46
C ALA A 841 -12.97 -12.29 -10.40
N TYR A 842 -12.70 -11.11 -9.84
CA TYR A 842 -11.32 -10.67 -9.64
C TYR A 842 -10.59 -11.50 -8.56
N GLY A 843 -11.32 -11.95 -7.54
CA GLY A 843 -10.77 -12.82 -6.49
C GLY A 843 -11.83 -13.63 -5.77
N GLY A 844 -11.40 -14.68 -5.09
CA GLY A 844 -12.26 -15.51 -4.25
C GLY A 844 -11.45 -16.53 -3.46
N GLY A 845 -11.98 -16.98 -2.34
CA GLY A 845 -11.28 -17.89 -1.46
C GLY A 845 -11.98 -18.18 -0.15
N ALA A 846 -11.20 -18.71 0.79
CA ALA A 846 -11.62 -18.98 2.15
C ALA A 846 -10.62 -18.38 3.16
N SER A 847 -11.08 -18.11 4.37
CA SER A 847 -10.26 -17.63 5.50
C SER A 847 -10.80 -18.16 6.82
N TYR A 848 -9.90 -18.40 7.78
CA TYR A 848 -10.25 -18.52 9.19
C TYR A 848 -9.87 -17.22 9.90
N ASP A 849 -10.78 -16.69 10.72
CA ASP A 849 -10.57 -15.48 11.51
C ASP A 849 -10.77 -15.78 12.99
N GLY A 850 -9.67 -15.80 13.74
CA GLY A 850 -9.68 -16.06 15.18
C GLY A 850 -10.22 -14.90 16.03
N ASN A 851 -10.42 -13.70 15.48
CA ASN A 851 -11.10 -12.62 16.17
C ASN A 851 -12.62 -12.76 15.99
N ALA A 852 -13.08 -12.98 14.75
CA ALA A 852 -14.49 -13.25 14.50
C ALA A 852 -14.93 -14.65 14.98
N CYS A 853 -13.97 -15.54 15.28
CA CYS A 853 -14.20 -16.96 15.57
C CYS A 853 -15.05 -17.62 14.47
N SER A 854 -14.66 -17.35 13.21
CA SER A 854 -15.44 -17.73 12.04
C SER A 854 -14.57 -18.32 10.94
N PHE A 855 -15.08 -19.35 10.26
CA PHE A 855 -14.57 -19.79 8.96
C PHE A 855 -15.41 -19.15 7.86
N ARG A 856 -14.79 -18.48 6.89
CA ARG A 856 -15.47 -17.63 5.91
C ARG A 856 -15.05 -17.97 4.50
N PHE A 857 -16.02 -18.13 3.62
CA PHE A 857 -15.84 -18.08 2.18
C PHE A 857 -16.15 -16.67 1.68
N PHE A 858 -15.45 -16.21 0.64
CA PHE A 858 -15.70 -14.91 0.04
C PHE A 858 -15.41 -14.87 -1.47
N SER A 859 -16.07 -13.95 -2.17
CA SER A 859 -15.69 -13.51 -3.52
C SER A 859 -15.52 -11.99 -3.56
N TYR A 860 -14.74 -11.52 -4.54
CA TYR A 860 -14.35 -10.13 -4.69
C TYR A 860 -14.50 -9.69 -6.15
N ARG A 861 -15.31 -8.64 -6.37
CA ARG A 861 -15.71 -8.12 -7.69
C ARG A 861 -16.22 -9.25 -8.59
N ASP A 862 -17.23 -9.95 -8.10
CA ASP A 862 -17.79 -11.16 -8.70
C ASP A 862 -18.97 -10.82 -9.61
N PRO A 863 -19.01 -11.33 -10.86
CA PRO A 863 -20.16 -11.17 -11.75
C PRO A 863 -21.31 -12.15 -11.43
N ARG A 864 -21.08 -13.20 -10.62
CA ARG A 864 -22.05 -14.26 -10.29
C ARG A 864 -22.60 -14.13 -8.86
N LEU A 865 -23.78 -14.70 -8.58
CA LEU A 865 -24.42 -14.65 -7.26
C LEU A 865 -24.64 -16.06 -6.72
N ALA A 866 -25.70 -16.73 -7.19
CA ALA A 866 -26.10 -18.04 -6.68
C ALA A 866 -25.04 -19.13 -6.99
N GLU A 867 -24.35 -19.01 -8.12
CA GLU A 867 -23.30 -19.92 -8.56
C GLU A 867 -22.09 -19.89 -7.62
N THR A 868 -21.70 -18.71 -7.14
CA THR A 868 -20.56 -18.56 -6.23
C THR A 868 -20.79 -19.29 -4.91
N PHE A 869 -22.01 -19.26 -4.37
CA PHE A 869 -22.35 -20.03 -3.19
C PHE A 869 -22.28 -21.55 -3.44
N LYS A 870 -22.64 -22.01 -4.65
CA LYS A 870 -22.48 -23.41 -5.04
C LYS A 870 -21.01 -23.79 -5.16
N ASP A 871 -20.15 -22.89 -5.65
CA ASP A 871 -18.71 -23.11 -5.72
C ASP A 871 -18.07 -23.24 -4.32
N PHE A 872 -18.57 -22.48 -3.33
CA PHE A 872 -18.16 -22.64 -1.93
C PHE A 872 -18.47 -24.06 -1.43
N GLU A 873 -19.70 -24.54 -1.62
CA GLU A 873 -20.13 -25.89 -1.23
C GLU A 873 -19.36 -26.98 -2.00
N ALA A 874 -19.16 -26.78 -3.31
CA ALA A 874 -18.42 -27.70 -4.18
C ALA A 874 -16.95 -27.84 -3.76
N SER A 875 -16.32 -26.77 -3.25
CA SER A 875 -14.94 -26.85 -2.74
C SER A 875 -14.80 -27.81 -1.56
N VAL A 876 -15.79 -27.84 -0.67
CA VAL A 876 -15.81 -28.76 0.49
C VAL A 876 -16.04 -30.20 0.00
N GLN A 877 -16.95 -30.39 -0.96
CA GLN A 877 -17.17 -31.70 -1.56
C GLN A 877 -15.94 -32.22 -2.31
N TRP A 878 -15.21 -31.34 -3.00
CA TRP A 878 -13.97 -31.67 -3.67
C TRP A 878 -12.93 -32.23 -2.69
N LEU A 879 -12.70 -31.55 -1.56
CA LEU A 879 -11.78 -32.00 -0.51
C LEU A 879 -12.15 -33.39 0.04
N LEU A 880 -13.45 -33.65 0.21
CA LEU A 880 -13.93 -34.89 0.85
C LEU A 880 -14.00 -36.09 -0.10
N ASN A 881 -14.29 -35.85 -1.39
CA ASN A 881 -14.65 -36.91 -2.34
C ASN A 881 -13.62 -37.14 -3.45
N THR A 882 -12.65 -36.23 -3.62
CA THR A 882 -11.59 -36.36 -4.63
C THR A 882 -10.28 -36.82 -3.99
N GLU A 883 -9.41 -37.49 -4.75
CA GLU A 883 -8.05 -37.80 -4.28
C GLU A 883 -7.23 -36.52 -4.13
N GLN A 884 -6.72 -36.30 -2.91
CA GLN A 884 -5.99 -35.09 -2.53
C GLN A 884 -4.49 -35.28 -2.74
N GLN A 885 -3.81 -34.24 -3.23
CA GLN A 885 -2.38 -34.31 -3.51
C GLN A 885 -1.55 -33.81 -2.32
N PRO A 886 -0.54 -34.57 -1.83
CA PRO A 886 0.26 -34.17 -0.67
C PRO A 886 0.98 -32.82 -0.81
N HIS A 887 1.47 -32.47 -2.01
CA HIS A 887 2.18 -31.21 -2.23
C HIS A 887 1.30 -29.98 -2.00
N GLN A 888 -0.02 -30.07 -2.26
CA GLN A 888 -0.95 -28.95 -2.03
C GLN A 888 -1.08 -28.60 -0.54
N LEU A 889 -0.95 -29.60 0.34
CA LEU A 889 -0.93 -29.38 1.78
C LEU A 889 0.36 -28.69 2.21
N GLU A 890 1.49 -29.17 1.70
CA GLU A 890 2.81 -28.55 1.94
C GLU A 890 2.81 -27.08 1.50
N GLU A 891 2.34 -26.76 0.29
CA GLU A 891 2.23 -25.38 -0.22
C GLU A 891 1.30 -24.51 0.64
N ALA A 892 0.16 -25.05 1.11
CA ALA A 892 -0.75 -24.33 1.98
C ALA A 892 -0.13 -24.00 3.35
N ILE A 893 0.65 -24.93 3.93
CA ILE A 893 1.38 -24.71 5.18
C ILE A 893 2.51 -23.69 4.96
N LEU A 894 3.33 -23.86 3.92
CA LEU A 894 4.43 -22.95 3.59
C LEU A 894 3.94 -21.51 3.43
N GLY A 895 2.84 -21.29 2.67
CA GLY A 895 2.30 -19.95 2.48
C GLY A 895 1.81 -19.28 3.77
N LEU A 896 1.25 -20.05 4.71
CA LEU A 896 0.86 -19.52 6.02
C LEU A 896 2.07 -19.19 6.89
N VAL A 897 3.06 -20.08 6.92
CA VAL A 897 4.28 -19.88 7.71
C VAL A 897 5.11 -18.72 7.17
N ALA A 898 5.29 -18.62 5.85
CA ALA A 898 5.96 -17.50 5.20
C ALA A 898 5.29 -16.16 5.55
N SER A 899 3.95 -16.09 5.54
CA SER A 899 3.22 -14.89 5.95
C SER A 899 3.34 -14.58 7.44
N MET A 900 3.50 -15.59 8.30
CA MET A 900 3.64 -15.42 9.75
C MET A 900 5.06 -15.01 10.17
N ASP A 901 6.05 -15.50 9.44
CA ASP A 901 7.47 -15.31 9.71
C ASP A 901 8.03 -14.08 8.96
N LYS A 902 7.24 -13.44 8.09
CA LYS A 902 7.62 -12.22 7.38
C LYS A 902 8.12 -11.16 8.38
N PRO A 903 9.37 -10.67 8.22
CA PRO A 903 9.93 -9.68 9.11
C PRO A 903 9.29 -8.32 8.87
N GLY A 904 9.27 -7.49 9.92
CA GLY A 904 8.85 -6.10 9.86
C GLY A 904 10.04 -5.14 9.85
N SER A 905 9.76 -3.84 9.90
CA SER A 905 10.81 -2.88 10.30
C SER A 905 11.25 -3.14 11.75
N PRO A 906 12.48 -2.76 12.16
CA PRO A 906 12.94 -2.97 13.54
C PRO A 906 11.99 -2.38 14.58
N ALA A 907 11.47 -1.18 14.32
CA ALA A 907 10.48 -0.55 15.18
C ALA A 907 9.12 -1.25 15.11
N GLY A 908 8.67 -1.63 13.91
CA GLY A 908 7.44 -2.37 13.69
C GLY A 908 7.41 -3.73 14.40
N GLU A 909 8.53 -4.47 14.40
CA GLU A 909 8.64 -5.74 15.12
C GLU A 909 8.56 -5.57 16.63
N ALA A 910 9.21 -4.55 17.18
CA ALA A 910 9.12 -4.20 18.60
C ALA A 910 7.68 -3.85 19.01
N ILE A 911 7.00 -2.99 18.23
CA ILE A 911 5.60 -2.61 18.45
C ILE A 911 4.69 -3.83 18.36
N THR A 912 4.88 -4.67 17.34
CA THR A 912 4.12 -5.90 17.13
C THR A 912 4.31 -6.89 18.28
N ALA A 913 5.54 -7.06 18.76
CA ALA A 913 5.85 -7.93 19.89
C ALA A 913 5.17 -7.43 21.18
N CYS A 914 5.19 -6.12 21.44
CA CYS A 914 4.50 -5.52 22.57
C CYS A 914 2.98 -5.75 22.47
N TYR A 915 2.37 -5.48 21.32
CA TYR A 915 0.92 -5.67 21.12
C TYR A 915 0.51 -7.14 21.23
N ALA A 916 1.35 -8.06 20.77
CA ALA A 916 1.11 -9.48 20.94
C ALA A 916 1.04 -9.84 22.44
N LEU A 917 1.93 -9.29 23.28
CA LEU A 917 1.87 -9.48 24.74
C LEU A 917 0.62 -8.86 25.36
N LEU A 918 0.24 -7.63 24.98
CA LEU A 918 -0.98 -6.97 25.46
C LEU A 918 -2.25 -7.79 25.21
N HIS A 919 -2.28 -8.51 24.09
CA HIS A 919 -3.39 -9.38 23.68
C HIS A 919 -3.20 -10.85 24.07
N ALA A 920 -2.30 -11.14 25.02
CA ALA A 920 -1.99 -12.48 25.51
C ALA A 920 -1.53 -13.50 24.44
N ARG A 921 -1.04 -13.02 23.28
CA ARG A 921 -0.40 -13.81 22.23
C ARG A 921 1.10 -13.90 22.48
N THR A 922 1.46 -14.50 23.61
CA THR A 922 2.85 -14.62 24.09
C THR A 922 3.76 -15.34 23.09
N PRO A 923 5.10 -15.22 23.22
CA PRO A 923 6.05 -16.02 22.43
C PRO A 923 5.74 -17.52 22.47
N THR A 924 5.39 -18.05 23.63
CA THR A 924 4.98 -19.46 23.80
C THR A 924 3.73 -19.80 22.99
N PHE A 925 2.71 -18.93 23.04
CA PHE A 925 1.49 -19.09 22.25
C PHE A 925 1.80 -19.11 20.74
N ARG A 926 2.59 -18.14 20.26
CA ARG A 926 2.96 -18.04 18.84
C ARG A 926 3.74 -19.26 18.36
N ARG A 927 4.73 -19.72 19.14
CA ARG A 927 5.48 -20.96 18.86
C ARG A 927 4.58 -22.18 18.81
N THR A 928 3.67 -22.32 19.78
CA THR A 928 2.72 -23.44 19.83
C THR A 928 1.79 -23.43 18.61
N LEU A 929 1.27 -22.27 18.22
CA LEU A 929 0.43 -22.15 17.03
C LEU A 929 1.19 -22.51 15.76
N ARG A 930 2.43 -21.99 15.61
CA ARG A 930 3.31 -22.31 14.48
C ARG A 930 3.64 -23.81 14.41
N GLU A 931 3.98 -24.42 15.54
CA GLU A 931 4.21 -25.87 15.63
C GLU A 931 2.97 -26.67 15.21
N ARG A 932 1.77 -26.28 15.67
CA ARG A 932 0.52 -26.92 15.26
C ARG A 932 0.27 -26.81 13.77
N LEU A 933 0.55 -25.65 13.15
CA LEU A 933 0.40 -25.46 11.70
C LEU A 933 1.31 -26.40 10.90
N LEU A 934 2.56 -26.57 11.32
CA LEU A 934 3.53 -27.45 10.66
C LEU A 934 3.15 -28.94 10.74
N HIS A 935 2.33 -29.34 11.71
CA HIS A 935 1.91 -30.73 11.92
C HIS A 935 0.51 -31.04 11.38
N VAL A 936 -0.18 -30.10 10.74
CA VAL A 936 -1.52 -30.36 10.18
C VAL A 936 -1.46 -31.43 9.09
N THR A 937 -2.39 -32.39 9.15
CA THR A 937 -2.51 -33.47 8.17
C THR A 937 -3.75 -33.32 7.29
N LEU A 938 -3.80 -34.03 6.15
CA LEU A 938 -5.01 -34.09 5.31
C LEU A 938 -6.23 -34.64 6.05
N GLU A 939 -6.03 -35.55 7.00
CA GLU A 939 -7.13 -36.10 7.81
C GLU A 939 -7.66 -35.06 8.80
N ASP A 940 -6.80 -34.18 9.33
CA ASP A 940 -7.26 -33.02 10.12
C ASP A 940 -8.13 -32.09 9.29
N LEU A 941 -7.72 -31.79 8.03
CA LEU A 941 -8.51 -30.94 7.13
C LEU A 941 -9.90 -31.53 6.87
N LYS A 942 -9.97 -32.82 6.55
CA LYS A 942 -11.26 -33.51 6.33
C LYS A 942 -12.11 -33.55 7.60
N ARG A 943 -11.50 -33.74 8.77
CA ARG A 943 -12.19 -33.75 10.06
C ARG A 943 -12.83 -32.40 10.36
N VAL A 944 -12.06 -31.31 10.31
CA VAL A 944 -12.59 -29.97 10.61
C VAL A 944 -13.55 -29.50 9.51
N ALA A 945 -13.36 -29.88 8.25
CA ALA A 945 -14.35 -29.60 7.20
C ALA A 945 -15.71 -30.24 7.50
N ARG A 946 -15.75 -31.51 7.95
CA ARG A 946 -17.01 -32.16 8.34
C ARG A 946 -17.66 -31.47 9.54
N GLN A 947 -16.89 -31.29 10.61
CA GLN A 947 -17.38 -30.75 11.89
C GLN A 947 -17.89 -29.30 11.76
N TYR A 948 -17.18 -28.44 11.02
CA TYR A 948 -17.49 -27.01 10.99
C TYR A 948 -18.22 -26.56 9.73
N LEU A 949 -18.09 -27.26 8.59
CA LEU A 949 -18.65 -26.81 7.30
C LEU A 949 -19.76 -27.73 6.74
N ILE A 950 -19.96 -28.93 7.29
CA ILE A 950 -21.03 -29.85 6.87
C ILE A 950 -22.11 -29.99 7.97
N GLU A 951 -21.70 -30.15 9.22
CA GLU A 951 -22.63 -30.32 10.36
C GLU A 951 -23.31 -29.01 10.79
N GLN A 952 -22.90 -27.88 10.23
CA GLN A 952 -23.42 -26.55 10.53
C GLN A 952 -24.03 -25.90 9.28
N THR A 953 -25.00 -25.00 9.50
CA THR A 953 -25.55 -24.12 8.47
C THR A 953 -24.82 -22.78 8.45
N PRO A 954 -24.37 -22.28 7.29
CA PRO A 954 -23.73 -20.98 7.21
C PRO A 954 -24.72 -19.83 7.37
N VAL A 955 -24.22 -18.68 7.82
CA VAL A 955 -24.86 -17.39 7.58
C VAL A 955 -24.29 -16.80 6.30
N LYS A 956 -25.15 -16.46 5.35
CA LYS A 956 -24.78 -15.87 4.06
C LYS A 956 -24.95 -14.36 4.10
N ALA A 957 -24.07 -13.65 3.43
CA ALA A 957 -24.21 -12.22 3.20
C ALA A 957 -23.76 -11.82 1.80
N VAL A 958 -24.36 -10.75 1.28
CA VAL A 958 -23.99 -10.18 -0.02
C VAL A 958 -23.87 -8.66 0.09
N VAL A 959 -22.84 -8.08 -0.52
CA VAL A 959 -22.83 -6.65 -0.87
C VAL A 959 -22.96 -6.56 -2.39
N ALA A 960 -23.94 -5.83 -2.90
CA ALA A 960 -24.30 -5.90 -4.32
C ALA A 960 -24.79 -4.56 -4.91
N PRO A 961 -24.82 -4.43 -6.25
CA PRO A 961 -25.49 -3.33 -6.93
C PRO A 961 -26.97 -3.24 -6.56
N PHE A 962 -27.54 -2.03 -6.57
CA PHE A 962 -28.99 -1.82 -6.39
C PHE A 962 -29.85 -2.65 -7.36
N ALA A 963 -29.37 -2.90 -8.58
CA ALA A 963 -30.05 -3.69 -9.59
C ALA A 963 -30.28 -5.17 -9.21
N LYS A 964 -29.56 -5.69 -8.20
CA LYS A 964 -29.67 -7.08 -7.75
C LYS A 964 -30.73 -7.32 -6.68
N ARG A 965 -31.49 -6.29 -6.28
CA ARG A 965 -32.50 -6.37 -5.21
C ARG A 965 -33.45 -7.55 -5.36
N ASP A 966 -34.13 -7.66 -6.51
CA ASP A 966 -35.18 -8.67 -6.70
C ASP A 966 -34.61 -10.09 -6.70
N GLU A 967 -33.43 -10.27 -7.32
CA GLU A 967 -32.70 -11.55 -7.33
C GLU A 967 -32.32 -11.98 -5.90
N LEU A 968 -31.82 -11.05 -5.09
CA LEU A 968 -31.43 -11.31 -3.71
C LEU A 968 -32.63 -11.62 -2.80
N GLN A 969 -33.77 -10.95 -3.01
CA GLN A 969 -35.01 -11.28 -2.30
C GLN A 969 -35.50 -12.69 -2.65
N GLN A 970 -35.42 -13.09 -3.92
CA GLN A 970 -35.76 -14.45 -4.35
C GLN A 970 -34.82 -15.50 -3.75
N LEU A 971 -33.56 -15.14 -3.50
CA LEU A 971 -32.58 -15.98 -2.79
C LEU A 971 -32.76 -15.99 -1.26
N GLY A 972 -33.76 -15.26 -0.73
CA GLY A 972 -34.12 -15.26 0.70
C GLY A 972 -33.28 -14.33 1.57
N PHE A 973 -32.63 -13.30 1.00
CA PHE A 973 -31.90 -12.31 1.76
C PHE A 973 -32.80 -11.17 2.26
N THR A 974 -32.60 -10.76 3.51
CA THR A 974 -33.12 -9.52 4.06
C THR A 974 -32.32 -8.35 3.49
N ILE A 975 -33.00 -7.44 2.78
CA ILE A 975 -32.37 -6.36 2.02
C ILE A 975 -32.19 -5.11 2.88
N LYS A 976 -30.95 -4.63 2.96
CA LYS A 976 -30.53 -3.33 3.50
C LYS A 976 -29.83 -2.53 2.40
N GLN A 977 -29.64 -1.22 2.58
CA GLN A 977 -28.97 -0.37 1.59
C GLN A 977 -28.18 0.75 2.25
N VAL A 978 -27.09 1.17 1.60
CA VAL A 978 -26.37 2.38 1.98
C VAL A 978 -27.12 3.61 1.44
N ASN A 979 -27.23 4.64 2.27
CA ASN A 979 -27.96 5.88 1.97
C ASN A 979 -27.18 6.85 1.09
#